data_AF-A0A2H0WUL2-F1
#
_entry.id   AF-A0A2H0WUL2-F1
#
_cell.length_a   1.000
_cell.length_b   1.000
_cell.length_c   1.000
_cell.angle_alpha   90.00
_cell.angle_beta   90.00
_cell.angle_gamma   90.00
#
_symmetry.space_group_name_H-M   'P 1'
#
loop_
_entity.id
_entity.type
_entity.pdbx_description
1 polymer ?
#
loop_
_entity_poly.entity_id
_entity_poly.type
_entity_poly.pdbx_seq_one_letter_code
_entity_poly.pdbx_strand_id
1 'polypeptide(L)'
;MEHGYAGQTLHIDISARQPDEKIWFEKVTEAMKDIFTGGKGFCLSILWRLVSGWTKWDGADNAICVAPGPLGGLTTCPGAGKSIVTAISPLTGSVVDSNVGGHFGPFLKFAGFDALSVQGKSDKDTVVFIDGITGQIQIFQVSGLPRDAYQISDVLTHHFGEGKPRNISVITAGPGAKNTRMGCLNFSWFDFKRQIVRYKQAGRGGLGTVFADKGLKAIVVRWDASRLNENNPADGHNLTELTRRHTRELIALDPKQNEMATVGTTHLVTIMNDHDLIPVHNFQFGSHPSVPNLGAEVFRKMFDPGYDGCWIGCALACAHGIKDFVPTSGPYKGKKVFVDGPEYETIAGCGSNLGIFDPRFVVEINFYCDAYGLDTISVGTSIAFAMECFERGLIDEYNTGGMKLRFGDKKAVLELLHQMAKGRGFGAIVGQGIRQMKKMFAANCGVDRHLLKDIGMEAKGLEFSEYITKESLAQQGGYGLALKGAQHDEAWLIFLDMVHNFMPTFEKKAEALHWFPMWRTWFSLCGLCKLPWNDVVPEGNKETPEPAKVTQHVNWYAQYFSALTGKTVTPEDLLLMSERVYTFQRLFNLKMGFGRREHDSLPYRAMGPVTVEEYESRAERYDRQLVEKYGVDLIGKSLTDKIALMRKFREAAYEELKNAVYKRRGWTNDGIPTLALVRRLGIDFPDVVELLRQNRVTA
;
A
#
# COMPACT_ATOMS: atom_id res chain seq x y z
N MET A 1 -2.64 -12.99 26.99
CA MET A 1 -3.28 -11.89 26.23
C MET A 1 -4.42 -11.31 27.06
N GLU A 2 -4.54 -9.99 27.10
CA GLU A 2 -5.58 -9.29 27.87
C GLU A 2 -6.23 -8.25 26.96
N HIS A 3 -7.54 -8.41 26.71
CA HIS A 3 -8.36 -7.44 25.98
C HIS A 3 -7.76 -7.01 24.63
N GLY A 4 -7.24 -7.99 23.88
CA GLY A 4 -6.64 -7.81 22.55
C GLY A 4 -5.15 -7.52 22.50
N TYR A 5 -4.49 -7.29 23.64
CA TYR A 5 -3.06 -7.03 23.74
C TYR A 5 -2.31 -8.19 24.35
N ALA A 6 -1.22 -8.61 23.69
CA ALA A 6 -0.31 -9.61 24.22
C ALA A 6 0.58 -9.04 25.36
N GLY A 7 0.84 -7.73 25.33
CA GLY A 7 1.55 -6.98 26.37
C GLY A 7 3.06 -6.90 26.18
N GLN A 8 3.60 -7.42 25.07
CA GLN A 8 5.03 -7.48 24.82
C GLN A 8 5.39 -7.15 23.36
N THR A 9 6.56 -6.55 23.18
CA THR A 9 7.23 -6.38 21.89
C THR A 9 8.45 -7.30 21.87
N LEU A 10 8.61 -8.05 20.79
CA LEU A 10 9.79 -8.86 20.50
C LEU A 10 10.78 -8.05 19.67
N HIS A 11 12.01 -7.93 20.14
CA HIS A 11 13.10 -7.32 19.40
C HIS A 11 14.16 -8.36 19.04
N ILE A 12 14.66 -8.28 17.80
CA ILE A 12 15.68 -9.17 17.27
C ILE A 12 16.77 -8.35 16.58
N ASP A 13 18.02 -8.57 16.96
CA ASP A 13 19.21 -8.12 16.23
C ASP A 13 19.88 -9.33 15.57
N ILE A 14 19.89 -9.37 14.24
CA ILE A 14 20.45 -10.50 13.48
C ILE A 14 21.96 -10.39 13.24
N SER A 15 22.61 -9.35 13.79
CA SER A 15 24.05 -9.17 13.66
C SER A 15 24.83 -10.25 14.43
N ALA A 16 26.07 -10.50 14.03
CA ALA A 16 26.92 -11.55 14.60
C ALA A 16 27.51 -11.23 16.00
N ARG A 17 26.73 -10.66 16.94
CA ARG A 17 27.15 -10.38 18.33
C ARG A 17 26.79 -11.50 19.31
N GLN A 18 27.10 -11.34 20.60
CA GLN A 18 26.87 -12.35 21.66
C GLN A 18 25.39 -12.81 21.67
N PRO A 19 25.09 -14.11 21.94
CA PRO A 19 23.73 -14.67 21.85
C PRO A 19 22.70 -13.93 22.71
N ASP A 20 23.08 -13.51 23.91
CA ASP A 20 22.17 -12.94 24.91
C ASP A 20 21.71 -11.51 24.58
N GLU A 21 22.35 -10.83 23.62
CA GLU A 21 21.98 -9.50 23.15
C GLU A 21 21.12 -9.52 21.88
N LYS A 22 20.88 -10.70 21.28
CA LYS A 22 20.19 -10.80 19.99
C LYS A 22 18.69 -10.74 20.08
N ILE A 23 18.11 -11.17 21.19
CA ILE A 23 16.67 -11.29 21.37
C ILE A 23 16.33 -10.72 22.74
N TRP A 24 15.46 -9.71 22.76
CA TRP A 24 14.96 -9.14 24.01
C TRP A 24 13.50 -8.75 23.89
N PHE A 25 12.86 -8.58 25.05
CA PHE A 25 11.45 -8.27 25.16
C PHE A 25 11.27 -6.89 25.81
N GLU A 26 10.38 -6.09 25.26
CA GLU A 26 9.96 -4.83 25.85
C GLU A 26 8.47 -4.90 26.22
N LYS A 27 8.12 -4.46 27.43
CA LYS A 27 6.72 -4.40 27.85
C LYS A 27 5.97 -3.32 27.07
N VAL A 28 4.80 -3.67 26.54
CA VAL A 28 3.87 -2.67 26.00
C VAL A 28 3.22 -1.92 27.16
N THR A 29 3.54 -0.63 27.29
CA THR A 29 3.04 0.22 28.36
C THR A 29 1.62 0.74 28.08
N GLU A 30 0.89 1.16 29.12
CA GLU A 30 -0.41 1.82 28.91
C GLU A 30 -0.28 3.11 28.10
N ALA A 31 0.77 3.89 28.31
CA ALA A 31 1.04 5.08 27.51
C ALA A 31 1.21 4.74 26.01
N MET A 32 1.87 3.62 25.70
CA MET A 32 1.99 3.14 24.32
C MET A 32 0.61 2.78 23.73
N LYS A 33 -0.25 2.09 24.51
CA LYS A 33 -1.63 1.77 24.09
C LYS A 33 -2.48 3.03 23.90
N ASP A 34 -2.40 4.01 24.80
CA ASP A 34 -3.25 5.20 24.77
C ASP A 34 -2.85 6.20 23.66
N ILE A 35 -1.54 6.33 23.39
CA ILE A 35 -1.04 7.26 22.38
C ILE A 35 -1.00 6.62 21.00
N PHE A 36 -0.52 5.36 20.90
CA PHE A 36 -0.24 4.71 19.62
C PHE A 36 -1.23 3.62 19.24
N THR A 37 -2.11 3.19 20.16
CA THR A 37 -3.16 2.18 19.96
C THR A 37 -2.67 0.78 19.62
N GLY A 38 -1.91 0.60 18.55
CA GLY A 38 -1.44 -0.70 18.08
C GLY A 38 -0.88 -0.61 16.66
N GLY A 39 -0.61 -1.76 16.05
CA GLY A 39 -0.38 -1.88 14.61
C GLY A 39 0.64 -0.87 14.10
N LYS A 40 0.22 -0.03 13.15
CA LYS A 40 1.05 1.06 12.60
C LYS A 40 1.64 1.97 13.68
N GLY A 41 0.88 2.35 14.71
CA GLY A 41 1.37 3.22 15.77
C GLY A 41 2.50 2.59 16.58
N PHE A 42 2.38 1.31 16.92
CA PHE A 42 3.45 0.58 17.62
C PHE A 42 4.69 0.48 16.76
N CYS A 43 4.53 0.13 15.48
CA CYS A 43 5.65 0.06 14.53
C CYS A 43 6.39 1.40 14.41
N LEU A 44 5.66 2.52 14.28
CA LEU A 44 6.23 3.86 14.18
C LEU A 44 6.93 4.29 15.47
N SER A 45 6.34 4.03 16.64
CA SER A 45 6.93 4.35 17.94
C SER A 45 8.24 3.61 18.17
N ILE A 46 8.28 2.31 17.82
CA ILE A 46 9.51 1.51 17.90
C ILE A 46 10.56 2.06 16.93
N LEU A 47 10.22 2.21 15.65
CA LEU A 47 11.17 2.65 14.63
C LEU A 47 11.71 4.06 14.91
N TRP A 48 10.87 4.97 15.41
CA TRP A 48 11.27 6.33 15.78
C TRP A 48 12.44 6.36 16.78
N ARG A 49 12.44 5.44 17.75
CA ARG A 49 13.49 5.31 18.77
C ARG A 49 14.77 4.67 18.23
N LEU A 50 14.63 3.78 17.24
CA LEU A 50 15.76 3.05 16.66
C LEU A 50 16.54 3.88 15.63
N VAL A 51 15.89 4.86 14.98
CA VAL A 51 16.50 5.63 13.88
C VAL A 51 16.73 7.09 14.23
N SER A 52 17.74 7.66 13.59
CA SER A 52 18.06 9.10 13.59
C SER A 52 17.55 9.77 12.30
N GLY A 53 17.58 11.11 12.26
CA GLY A 53 17.25 11.85 11.03
C GLY A 53 18.21 11.62 9.86
N TRP A 54 19.34 10.93 10.10
CA TRP A 54 20.36 10.61 9.09
C TRP A 54 20.37 9.13 8.71
N THR A 55 19.51 8.31 9.34
CA THR A 55 19.44 6.88 9.08
C THR A 55 19.05 6.63 7.62
N LYS A 56 19.88 5.83 6.94
CA LYS A 56 19.63 5.41 5.57
C LYS A 56 18.76 4.16 5.54
N TRP A 57 18.10 3.94 4.41
CA TRP A 57 17.25 2.76 4.21
C TRP A 57 18.02 1.43 4.34
N ASP A 58 19.32 1.41 4.03
CA ASP A 58 20.22 0.26 4.12
C ASP A 58 21.03 0.21 5.44
N GLY A 59 20.69 1.08 6.39
CA GLY A 59 21.31 1.11 7.72
C GLY A 59 20.98 -0.13 8.55
N ALA A 60 21.93 -0.56 9.39
CA ALA A 60 21.71 -1.66 10.32
C ALA A 60 20.62 -1.33 11.37
N ASP A 61 20.53 -0.05 11.74
CA ASP A 61 19.54 0.55 12.66
C ASP A 61 18.13 0.68 12.06
N ASN A 62 17.99 0.70 10.72
CA ASN A 62 16.69 0.72 10.06
C ASN A 62 15.95 -0.61 10.28
N ALA A 63 15.16 -0.73 11.34
CA ALA A 63 14.46 -1.96 11.64
C ALA A 63 13.25 -2.20 10.72
N ILE A 64 12.93 -3.47 10.50
CA ILE A 64 11.61 -3.88 10.00
C ILE A 64 10.73 -4.14 11.20
N CYS A 65 9.71 -3.32 11.39
CA CYS A 65 8.72 -3.50 12.46
C CYS A 65 7.46 -4.13 11.88
N VAL A 66 6.90 -5.15 12.55
CA VAL A 66 5.64 -5.80 12.18
C VAL A 66 4.69 -5.80 13.37
N ALA A 67 3.44 -5.37 13.19
CA ALA A 67 2.44 -5.41 14.26
C ALA A 67 1.01 -5.66 13.73
N PRO A 68 0.24 -6.56 14.35
CA PRO A 68 -1.15 -6.85 13.99
C PRO A 68 -2.17 -5.89 14.61
N GLY A 69 -1.85 -5.12 15.67
CA GLY A 69 -2.84 -4.24 16.34
C GLY A 69 -3.93 -4.98 17.13
N PRO A 70 -4.69 -4.33 18.03
CA PRO A 70 -5.54 -4.99 19.03
C PRO A 70 -6.66 -5.88 18.48
N LEU A 71 -7.33 -5.48 17.39
CA LEU A 71 -8.39 -6.28 16.77
C LEU A 71 -7.84 -7.37 15.83
N GLY A 72 -6.55 -7.30 15.46
CA GLY A 72 -5.88 -8.32 14.66
C GLY A 72 -5.94 -9.72 15.30
N GLY A 73 -6.25 -10.73 14.49
CA GLY A 73 -6.40 -12.13 14.89
C GLY A 73 -7.81 -12.53 15.34
N LEU A 74 -8.77 -11.61 15.48
CA LEU A 74 -10.15 -11.99 15.77
C LEU A 74 -10.71 -12.86 14.63
N THR A 75 -11.01 -14.12 14.91
CA THR A 75 -11.61 -15.05 13.93
C THR A 75 -13.08 -14.74 13.64
N THR A 76 -13.67 -13.85 14.43
CA THR A 76 -15.07 -13.43 14.35
C THR A 76 -15.22 -12.13 13.58
N CYS A 77 -14.26 -11.20 13.67
CA CYS A 77 -14.39 -9.89 13.02
C CYS A 77 -13.99 -9.93 11.54
N PRO A 78 -14.87 -9.51 10.60
CA PRO A 78 -14.53 -9.45 9.18
C PRO A 78 -13.29 -8.58 8.92
N GLY A 79 -12.30 -9.16 8.24
CA GLY A 79 -11.08 -8.43 7.88
C GLY A 79 -10.04 -8.28 8.98
N ALA A 80 -10.16 -8.96 10.13
CA ALA A 80 -9.21 -8.88 11.24
C ALA A 80 -7.91 -9.68 11.05
N GLY A 81 -7.46 -9.81 9.80
CA GLY A 81 -6.26 -10.56 9.41
C GLY A 81 -5.06 -9.71 9.08
N LYS A 82 -5.08 -8.41 9.37
CA LYS A 82 -4.05 -7.51 8.84
C LYS A 82 -2.85 -7.40 9.76
N SER A 83 -1.68 -7.32 9.12
CA SER A 83 -0.41 -6.93 9.73
C SER A 83 0.05 -5.61 9.11
N ILE A 84 0.68 -4.75 9.90
CA ILE A 84 1.36 -3.57 9.41
C ILE A 84 2.86 -3.78 9.48
N VAL A 85 3.56 -3.36 8.43
CA VAL A 85 5.02 -3.37 8.36
C VAL A 85 5.54 -1.96 8.17
N THR A 86 6.59 -1.55 8.90
CA THR A 86 7.25 -0.24 8.70
C THR A 86 8.77 -0.36 8.64
N ALA A 87 9.39 0.53 7.86
CA ALA A 87 10.82 0.79 7.85
C ALA A 87 11.09 2.17 7.20
N ILE A 88 12.35 2.59 7.15
CA ILE A 88 12.80 3.65 6.23
C ILE A 88 12.89 3.06 4.81
N SER A 89 12.17 3.69 3.88
CA SER A 89 12.01 3.20 2.51
C SER A 89 13.22 3.47 1.62
N PRO A 90 13.67 2.51 0.81
CA PRO A 90 14.65 2.75 -0.27
C PRO A 90 14.09 3.60 -1.42
N LEU A 91 12.78 3.52 -1.67
CA LEU A 91 12.12 4.34 -2.67
C LEU A 91 12.04 5.77 -2.18
N THR A 92 11.45 6.00 -0.99
CA THR A 92 11.12 7.34 -0.49
C THR A 92 12.27 8.07 0.18
N GLY A 93 13.17 7.34 0.85
CA GLY A 93 14.15 7.88 1.78
C GLY A 93 13.57 8.25 3.15
N SER A 94 12.28 8.01 3.38
CA SER A 94 11.54 8.36 4.59
C SER A 94 10.80 7.15 5.15
N VAL A 95 10.15 7.32 6.31
CA VAL A 95 9.33 6.25 6.90
C VAL A 95 8.17 5.87 5.98
N VAL A 96 7.98 4.57 5.78
CA VAL A 96 6.85 3.98 5.06
C VAL A 96 6.16 2.96 5.94
N ASP A 97 4.86 2.79 5.72
CA ASP A 97 4.08 1.69 6.27
C ASP A 97 3.40 0.90 5.15
N SER A 98 3.15 -0.38 5.35
CA SER A 98 2.44 -1.24 4.39
C SER A 98 1.52 -2.19 5.14
N ASN A 99 0.30 -2.37 4.63
CA ASN A 99 -0.72 -3.22 5.22
C ASN A 99 -0.83 -4.51 4.40
N VAL A 100 -0.89 -5.66 5.07
CA VAL A 100 -0.91 -6.97 4.43
C VAL A 100 -1.85 -7.92 5.17
N GLY A 101 -2.55 -8.78 4.44
CA GLY A 101 -3.33 -9.88 5.03
C GLY A 101 -2.48 -11.09 5.37
N GLY A 102 -3.12 -12.23 5.63
CA GLY A 102 -2.43 -13.48 5.94
C GLY A 102 -2.38 -13.76 7.43
N HIS A 103 -1.70 -14.85 7.79
CA HIS A 103 -1.77 -15.40 9.15
C HIS A 103 -0.64 -14.93 10.06
N PHE A 104 0.39 -14.26 9.53
CA PHE A 104 1.60 -13.92 10.29
C PHE A 104 1.31 -13.02 11.49
N GLY A 105 0.65 -11.87 11.29
CA GLY A 105 0.32 -10.96 12.38
C GLY A 105 -0.54 -11.60 13.47
N PRO A 106 -1.66 -12.26 13.13
CA PRO A 106 -2.43 -13.05 14.09
C PRO A 106 -1.58 -14.05 14.88
N PHE A 107 -0.78 -14.88 14.20
CA PHE A 107 0.06 -15.88 14.86
C PHE A 107 1.16 -15.28 15.73
N LEU A 108 1.76 -14.16 15.31
CA LEU A 108 2.71 -13.40 16.11
C LEU A 108 2.06 -12.90 17.41
N LYS A 109 0.82 -12.42 17.33
CA LYS A 109 0.08 -12.00 18.53
C LYS A 109 -0.20 -13.16 19.47
N PHE A 110 -0.67 -14.28 18.93
CA PHE A 110 -0.98 -15.45 19.74
C PHE A 110 0.28 -16.04 20.38
N ALA A 111 1.43 -15.95 19.70
CA ALA A 111 2.75 -16.27 20.25
C ALA A 111 3.21 -15.33 21.37
N GLY A 112 2.45 -14.27 21.70
CA GLY A 112 2.69 -13.40 22.85
C GLY A 112 3.19 -11.99 22.50
N PHE A 113 3.16 -11.57 21.23
CA PHE A 113 3.78 -10.31 20.82
C PHE A 113 2.83 -9.37 20.08
N ASP A 114 2.66 -8.14 20.58
CA ASP A 114 1.91 -7.08 19.90
C ASP A 114 2.71 -6.41 18.77
N ALA A 115 4.03 -6.56 18.80
CA ALA A 115 4.94 -6.07 17.78
C ALA A 115 6.23 -6.91 17.73
N LEU A 116 6.82 -6.95 16.55
CA LEU A 116 8.15 -7.50 16.27
C LEU A 116 9.00 -6.38 15.66
N SER A 117 10.27 -6.24 16.07
CA SER A 117 11.26 -5.45 15.33
C SER A 117 12.49 -6.27 15.01
N VAL A 118 12.93 -6.25 13.76
CA VAL A 118 14.18 -6.90 13.32
C VAL A 118 15.16 -5.87 12.79
N GLN A 119 16.27 -5.69 13.50
CA GLN A 119 17.39 -4.81 13.15
C GLN A 119 18.67 -5.61 12.89
N GLY A 120 19.77 -4.91 12.59
CA GLY A 120 21.04 -5.53 12.25
C GLY A 120 21.12 -5.96 10.79
N LYS A 121 22.26 -6.56 10.42
CA LYS A 121 22.50 -7.14 9.10
C LYS A 121 23.32 -8.43 9.23
N SER A 122 23.08 -9.36 8.33
CA SER A 122 23.82 -10.62 8.18
C SER A 122 24.38 -10.71 6.76
N ASP A 123 25.61 -11.20 6.65
CA ASP A 123 26.27 -11.52 5.38
C ASP A 123 25.81 -12.87 4.81
N LYS A 124 25.16 -13.69 5.64
CA LYS A 124 24.54 -14.97 5.27
C LYS A 124 23.02 -14.84 5.24
N ASP A 125 22.39 -15.68 4.42
CA ASP A 125 20.93 -15.81 4.42
C ASP A 125 20.47 -16.29 5.81
N THR A 126 19.57 -15.53 6.44
CA THR A 126 19.11 -15.75 7.82
C THR A 126 17.63 -16.06 7.86
N VAL A 127 17.24 -17.08 8.63
CA VAL A 127 15.85 -17.41 8.94
C VAL A 127 15.60 -17.19 10.43
N VAL A 128 14.61 -16.38 10.76
CA VAL A 128 14.11 -16.25 12.13
C VAL A 128 12.90 -17.17 12.28
N PHE A 129 12.87 -17.99 13.32
CA PHE A 129 11.74 -18.84 13.66
C PHE A 129 11.20 -18.48 15.04
N ILE A 130 9.91 -18.15 15.09
CA ILE A 130 9.16 -17.83 16.31
C ILE A 130 8.17 -18.96 16.53
N ASP A 131 8.49 -19.87 17.45
CA ASP A 131 7.61 -20.97 17.81
C ASP A 131 6.77 -20.60 19.02
N GLY A 132 5.58 -20.04 18.76
CA GLY A 132 4.65 -19.66 19.82
C GLY A 132 4.12 -20.87 20.61
N ILE A 133 4.20 -22.09 20.08
CA ILE A 133 3.71 -23.29 20.77
C ILE A 133 4.68 -23.69 21.90
N THR A 134 5.99 -23.68 21.63
CA THR A 134 7.02 -24.05 22.61
C THR A 134 7.59 -22.85 23.37
N GLY A 135 7.33 -21.63 22.89
CA GLY A 135 7.91 -20.40 23.41
C GLY A 135 9.36 -20.17 22.97
N GLN A 136 9.87 -20.93 21.99
CA GLN A 136 11.24 -20.81 21.50
C GLN A 136 11.35 -19.80 20.35
N ILE A 137 12.44 -19.04 20.35
CA ILE A 137 12.81 -18.14 19.26
C ILE A 137 14.23 -18.49 18.80
N GLN A 138 14.39 -18.78 17.52
CA GLN A 138 15.65 -19.26 16.96
C GLN A 138 16.04 -18.45 15.73
N ILE A 139 17.35 -18.27 15.53
CA ILE A 139 17.93 -17.60 14.38
C ILE A 139 18.86 -18.60 13.69
N PHE A 140 18.56 -18.94 12.45
CA PHE A 140 19.33 -19.88 11.64
C PHE A 140 20.09 -19.13 10.55
N GLN A 141 21.39 -19.39 10.42
CA GLN A 141 22.10 -19.09 9.19
C GLN A 141 21.92 -20.28 8.25
N VAL A 142 21.39 -20.04 7.05
CA VAL A 142 21.00 -21.09 6.12
C VAL A 142 21.73 -20.95 4.79
N SER A 143 21.91 -22.08 4.12
CA SER A 143 22.44 -22.14 2.75
C SER A 143 21.59 -23.09 1.92
N GLY A 144 21.43 -22.79 0.63
CA GLY A 144 20.75 -23.69 -0.30
C GLY A 144 19.22 -23.61 -0.32
N LEU A 145 18.60 -22.67 0.40
CA LEU A 145 17.18 -22.39 0.21
C LEU A 145 16.90 -21.90 -1.22
N PRO A 146 15.70 -22.15 -1.76
CA PRO A 146 15.29 -21.62 -3.06
C PRO A 146 15.47 -20.10 -3.17
N ARG A 147 15.55 -19.58 -4.39
CA ARG A 147 15.81 -18.15 -4.62
C ARG A 147 14.56 -17.31 -4.46
N ASP A 148 13.43 -17.77 -4.97
CA ASP A 148 12.17 -17.02 -5.06
C ASP A 148 11.22 -17.28 -3.89
N ALA A 149 10.35 -16.30 -3.63
CA ALA A 149 9.43 -16.32 -2.51
C ALA A 149 8.39 -17.44 -2.60
N TYR A 150 8.03 -17.84 -3.83
CA TYR A 150 7.06 -18.91 -4.09
C TYR A 150 7.54 -20.24 -3.50
N GLN A 151 8.78 -20.63 -3.81
CA GLN A 151 9.36 -21.88 -3.29
C GLN A 151 9.80 -21.80 -1.83
N ILE A 152 10.35 -20.66 -1.39
CA ILE A 152 10.80 -20.50 0.01
C ILE A 152 9.61 -20.68 0.97
N SER A 153 8.48 -20.05 0.66
CA SER A 153 7.29 -20.11 1.52
C SER A 153 6.74 -21.52 1.64
N ASP A 154 6.78 -22.31 0.56
CA ASP A 154 6.35 -23.71 0.56
C ASP A 154 7.29 -24.62 1.37
N VAL A 155 8.60 -24.53 1.11
CA VAL A 155 9.61 -25.33 1.81
C VAL A 155 9.58 -25.08 3.32
N LEU A 156 9.53 -23.81 3.74
CA LEU A 156 9.56 -23.46 5.16
C LEU A 156 8.26 -23.78 5.88
N THR A 157 7.12 -23.64 5.20
CA THR A 157 5.80 -24.05 5.74
C THR A 157 5.79 -25.54 6.09
N HIS A 158 6.28 -26.39 5.18
CA HIS A 158 6.32 -27.84 5.43
C HIS A 158 7.40 -28.25 6.43
N HIS A 159 8.57 -27.61 6.38
CA HIS A 159 9.68 -27.91 7.28
C HIS A 159 9.33 -27.62 8.75
N PHE A 160 8.87 -26.40 9.06
CA PHE A 160 8.54 -26.00 10.43
C PHE A 160 7.14 -26.45 10.88
N GLY A 161 6.28 -26.84 9.94
CA GLY A 161 4.92 -27.26 10.21
C GLY A 161 4.81 -28.64 10.87
N GLU A 162 5.83 -29.49 10.80
CA GLU A 162 5.82 -30.84 11.41
C GLU A 162 4.56 -31.66 11.06
N GLY A 163 4.15 -31.63 9.79
CA GLY A 163 2.91 -32.27 9.32
C GLY A 163 1.62 -31.45 9.55
N LYS A 164 1.72 -30.27 10.15
CA LYS A 164 0.63 -29.29 10.33
C LYS A 164 0.95 -27.97 9.62
N PRO A 165 1.01 -27.93 8.27
CA PRO A 165 1.41 -26.72 7.53
C PRO A 165 0.48 -25.51 7.79
N ARG A 166 -0.78 -25.74 8.20
CA ARG A 166 -1.72 -24.68 8.60
C ARG A 166 -1.28 -23.86 9.81
N ASN A 167 -0.39 -24.41 10.63
CA ASN A 167 0.12 -23.78 11.84
C ASN A 167 1.27 -22.80 11.53
N ILE A 168 1.67 -22.66 10.26
CA ILE A 168 2.81 -21.83 9.85
C ILE A 168 2.34 -20.65 9.01
N SER A 169 2.98 -19.51 9.26
CA SER A 169 2.99 -18.38 8.35
C SER A 169 4.43 -17.87 8.19
N VAL A 170 4.76 -17.44 6.98
CA VAL A 170 6.12 -17.04 6.59
C VAL A 170 6.07 -15.66 5.95
N ILE A 171 6.95 -14.76 6.42
CA ILE A 171 7.33 -13.56 5.69
C ILE A 171 8.52 -13.89 4.80
N THR A 172 8.40 -13.65 3.50
CA THR A 172 9.50 -13.81 2.54
C THR A 172 9.64 -12.60 1.62
N ALA A 173 10.81 -12.47 1.01
CA ALA A 173 11.06 -11.60 -0.14
C ALA A 173 11.69 -12.44 -1.26
N GLY A 174 11.53 -12.00 -2.52
CA GLY A 174 12.11 -12.67 -3.68
C GLY A 174 13.40 -12.01 -4.20
N PRO A 175 14.00 -12.55 -5.27
CA PRO A 175 15.26 -12.05 -5.83
C PRO A 175 15.19 -10.62 -6.36
N GLY A 176 14.02 -10.12 -6.77
CA GLY A 176 13.84 -8.74 -7.19
C GLY A 176 14.07 -7.75 -6.05
N ALA A 177 13.71 -8.12 -4.82
CA ALA A 177 13.95 -7.28 -3.65
C ALA A 177 15.44 -7.02 -3.39
N LYS A 178 16.34 -7.99 -3.66
CA LYS A 178 17.80 -7.81 -3.53
C LYS A 178 18.38 -6.80 -4.53
N ASN A 179 17.69 -6.56 -5.64
CA ASN A 179 18.24 -5.87 -6.81
C ASN A 179 17.51 -4.56 -7.18
N THR A 180 16.40 -4.27 -6.51
CA THR A 180 15.52 -3.14 -6.83
C THR A 180 15.15 -2.39 -5.56
N ARG A 181 14.65 -1.16 -5.70
CA ARG A 181 14.11 -0.38 -4.58
C ARG A 181 12.63 -0.63 -4.32
N MET A 182 11.96 -1.31 -5.25
CA MET A 182 10.52 -1.60 -5.20
C MET A 182 10.20 -3.02 -4.71
N GLY A 183 11.08 -3.59 -3.89
CA GLY A 183 10.87 -4.92 -3.32
C GLY A 183 9.70 -4.97 -2.33
N CYS A 184 8.87 -6.01 -2.41
CA CYS A 184 7.74 -6.24 -1.50
C CYS A 184 7.97 -7.48 -0.61
N LEU A 185 7.16 -7.60 0.44
CA LEU A 185 7.14 -8.77 1.32
C LEU A 185 5.89 -9.60 1.08
N ASN A 186 6.05 -10.92 0.99
CA ASN A 186 4.96 -11.88 0.93
C ASN A 186 4.68 -12.44 2.32
N PHE A 187 3.42 -12.45 2.74
CA PHE A 187 2.93 -12.97 4.01
C PHE A 187 2.03 -14.16 3.74
N SER A 188 2.46 -15.35 4.13
CA SER A 188 1.80 -16.58 3.72
C SER A 188 0.69 -17.07 4.64
N TRP A 189 -0.19 -17.89 4.10
CA TRP A 189 -1.02 -18.83 4.86
C TRP A 189 -1.17 -20.12 4.03
N PHE A 190 -1.54 -21.22 4.70
CA PHE A 190 -1.80 -22.48 4.02
C PHE A 190 -3.29 -22.61 3.67
N ASP A 191 -3.59 -22.77 2.39
CA ASP A 191 -4.92 -23.13 1.90
C ASP A 191 -5.12 -24.64 2.04
N PHE A 192 -5.86 -25.03 3.07
CA PHE A 192 -6.12 -26.43 3.37
C PHE A 192 -7.02 -27.12 2.32
N LYS A 193 -7.90 -26.38 1.63
CA LYS A 193 -8.76 -26.98 0.59
C LYS A 193 -7.93 -27.37 -0.62
N ARG A 194 -6.96 -26.53 -0.98
CA ARG A 194 -6.12 -26.68 -2.18
C ARG A 194 -4.76 -27.34 -1.91
N GLN A 195 -4.39 -27.50 -0.64
CA GLN A 195 -3.09 -28.04 -0.21
C GLN A 195 -1.90 -27.24 -0.78
N ILE A 196 -2.00 -25.92 -0.73
CA ILE A 196 -0.98 -24.99 -1.24
C ILE A 196 -0.72 -23.86 -0.26
N VAL A 197 0.48 -23.30 -0.31
CA VAL A 197 0.80 -22.03 0.34
C VAL A 197 0.34 -20.89 -0.56
N ARG A 198 -0.44 -19.97 0.02
CA ARG A 198 -0.90 -18.72 -0.60
C ARG A 198 -0.31 -17.54 0.16
N TYR A 199 -0.31 -16.35 -0.42
CA TYR A 199 0.21 -15.17 0.27
C TYR A 199 -0.47 -13.86 -0.16
N LYS A 200 -0.32 -12.86 0.71
CA LYS A 200 -0.66 -11.45 0.43
C LYS A 200 0.59 -10.60 0.61
N GLN A 201 0.58 -9.40 0.02
CA GLN A 201 1.76 -8.59 -0.14
C GLN A 201 1.71 -7.36 0.78
N ALA A 202 2.78 -7.13 1.56
CA ALA A 202 3.11 -5.79 2.02
C ALA A 202 3.81 -5.10 0.85
N GLY A 203 3.00 -4.62 -0.10
CA GLY A 203 3.42 -4.31 -1.48
C GLY A 203 4.39 -3.15 -1.60
N ARG A 204 4.04 -2.00 -1.02
CA ARG A 204 4.60 -0.72 -1.44
C ARG A 204 5.74 -0.23 -0.57
N GLY A 205 6.62 0.59 -1.17
CA GLY A 205 7.65 1.32 -0.45
C GLY A 205 8.97 0.59 -0.24
N GLY A 206 9.18 -0.58 -0.84
CA GLY A 206 10.49 -1.22 -0.84
C GLY A 206 10.85 -1.96 0.44
N LEU A 207 9.86 -2.38 1.25
CA LEU A 207 10.11 -3.10 2.51
C LEU A 207 10.76 -4.48 2.29
N GLY A 208 10.48 -5.12 1.15
CA GLY A 208 11.17 -6.35 0.74
C GLY A 208 12.65 -6.10 0.48
N THR A 209 13.01 -4.94 -0.08
CA THR A 209 14.41 -4.57 -0.32
C THR A 209 15.16 -4.37 0.99
N VAL A 210 14.55 -3.71 1.99
CA VAL A 210 15.14 -3.59 3.35
C VAL A 210 15.36 -4.98 3.95
N PHE A 211 14.39 -5.88 3.79
CA PHE A 211 14.45 -7.25 4.31
C PHE A 211 15.61 -8.03 3.69
N ALA A 212 15.72 -7.95 2.37
CA ALA A 212 16.76 -8.59 1.59
C ALA A 212 18.16 -8.03 1.90
N ASP A 213 18.30 -6.71 2.03
CA ASP A 213 19.55 -6.01 2.35
C ASP A 213 20.09 -6.36 3.75
N LYS A 214 19.19 -6.66 4.70
CA LYS A 214 19.56 -7.18 6.02
C LYS A 214 20.11 -8.61 5.99
N GLY A 215 20.02 -9.32 4.87
CA GLY A 215 20.34 -10.74 4.79
C GLY A 215 19.24 -11.64 5.33
N LEU A 216 18.03 -11.12 5.58
CA LEU A 216 16.88 -11.95 5.94
C LEU A 216 16.39 -12.71 4.72
N LYS A 217 16.19 -14.01 4.91
CA LYS A 217 15.63 -14.92 3.93
C LYS A 217 14.17 -15.24 4.24
N ALA A 218 13.84 -15.39 5.52
CA ALA A 218 12.47 -15.57 6.00
C ALA A 218 12.31 -15.20 7.48
N ILE A 219 11.10 -14.82 7.86
CA ILE A 219 10.65 -14.86 9.26
C ILE A 219 9.46 -15.81 9.31
N VAL A 220 9.57 -16.87 10.10
CA VAL A 220 8.58 -17.93 10.23
C VAL A 220 7.94 -17.79 11.61
N VAL A 221 6.61 -17.83 11.67
CA VAL A 221 5.88 -17.91 12.93
C VAL A 221 5.03 -19.17 12.95
N ARG A 222 5.05 -19.88 14.08
CA ARG A 222 4.23 -21.06 14.35
C ARG A 222 3.26 -20.79 15.48
N TRP A 223 2.00 -21.12 15.23
CA TRP A 223 0.95 -21.15 16.26
C TRP A 223 -0.02 -22.30 16.01
N ASP A 224 -0.64 -22.82 17.07
CA ASP A 224 -1.61 -23.91 16.95
C ASP A 224 -3.01 -23.42 16.52
N ALA A 225 -4.03 -24.28 16.59
CA ALA A 225 -5.40 -23.95 16.21
C ALA A 225 -5.92 -22.68 16.92
N SER A 226 -6.31 -21.68 16.14
CA SER A 226 -6.89 -20.43 16.63
C SER A 226 -8.26 -20.65 17.27
N ARG A 227 -8.47 -20.13 18.47
CA ARG A 227 -9.73 -20.23 19.21
C ARG A 227 -10.55 -18.94 19.10
N LEU A 228 -11.87 -19.03 19.30
CA LEU A 228 -12.77 -17.87 19.22
C LEU A 228 -12.41 -16.75 20.21
N ASN A 229 -11.90 -17.11 21.39
CA ASN A 229 -11.55 -16.17 22.46
C ASN A 229 -10.03 -15.98 22.60
N GLU A 230 -9.23 -16.26 21.58
CA GLU A 230 -7.76 -16.13 21.63
C GLU A 230 -7.33 -14.70 22.02
N ASN A 231 -8.08 -13.70 21.55
CA ASN A 231 -7.83 -12.29 21.88
C ASN A 231 -8.31 -11.87 23.27
N ASN A 232 -8.99 -12.75 24.01
CA ASN A 232 -9.55 -12.51 25.34
C ASN A 232 -10.36 -11.18 25.43
N PRO A 233 -11.49 -11.06 24.70
CA PRO A 233 -12.27 -9.81 24.67
C PRO A 233 -12.95 -9.51 26.01
N ALA A 234 -13.01 -8.22 26.37
CA ALA A 234 -13.69 -7.75 27.58
C ALA A 234 -15.20 -8.07 27.59
N ASP A 235 -15.85 -8.01 26.43
CA ASP A 235 -17.26 -8.38 26.22
C ASP A 235 -17.42 -9.28 24.98
N GLY A 236 -17.15 -10.57 25.18
CA GLY A 236 -17.26 -11.58 24.12
C GLY A 236 -18.67 -11.77 23.58
N HIS A 237 -19.71 -11.51 24.37
CA HIS A 237 -21.11 -11.66 23.93
C HIS A 237 -21.47 -10.57 22.92
N ASN A 238 -21.25 -9.30 23.27
CA ASN A 238 -21.53 -8.18 22.37
C ASN A 238 -20.66 -8.26 21.10
N LEU A 239 -19.38 -8.66 21.23
CA LEU A 239 -18.49 -8.87 20.10
C LEU A 239 -19.05 -9.91 19.11
N THR A 240 -19.61 -10.99 19.62
CA THR A 240 -20.23 -12.06 18.81
C THR A 240 -21.50 -11.58 18.11
N GLU A 241 -22.36 -10.84 18.79
CA GLU A 241 -23.61 -10.34 18.18
C GLU A 241 -23.33 -9.27 17.12
N LEU A 242 -22.38 -8.36 17.38
CA LEU A 242 -21.92 -7.38 16.39
C LEU A 242 -21.32 -8.05 15.15
N THR A 243 -20.45 -9.04 15.35
CA THR A 243 -19.89 -9.89 14.29
C THR A 243 -20.98 -10.49 13.43
N ARG A 244 -22.01 -11.08 14.07
CA ARG A 244 -23.10 -11.77 13.39
C ARG A 244 -23.88 -10.80 12.50
N ARG A 245 -24.15 -9.58 13.00
CA ARG A 245 -24.83 -8.52 12.24
C ARG A 245 -24.02 -8.10 11.03
N HIS A 246 -22.75 -7.75 11.21
CA HIS A 246 -21.88 -7.28 10.12
C HIS A 246 -21.66 -8.38 9.07
N THR A 247 -21.39 -9.62 9.49
CA THR A 247 -21.20 -10.76 8.59
C THR A 247 -22.44 -11.05 7.75
N ARG A 248 -23.64 -11.00 8.35
CA ARG A 248 -24.90 -11.19 7.62
C ARG A 248 -25.10 -10.11 6.57
N GLU A 249 -24.80 -8.86 6.89
CA GLU A 249 -24.90 -7.76 5.94
C GLU A 249 -23.95 -7.97 4.76
N LEU A 250 -22.67 -8.28 5.02
CA LEU A 250 -21.67 -8.54 3.98
C LEU A 250 -22.12 -9.65 3.02
N ILE A 251 -22.55 -10.80 3.56
CA ILE A 251 -22.98 -11.95 2.76
C ILE A 251 -24.25 -11.63 1.95
N ALA A 252 -25.18 -10.85 2.51
CA ALA A 252 -26.44 -10.54 1.86
C ALA A 252 -26.30 -9.48 0.76
N LEU A 253 -25.39 -8.52 0.94
CA LEU A 253 -25.29 -7.35 0.07
C LEU A 253 -24.15 -7.43 -0.95
N ASP A 254 -23.06 -8.16 -0.69
CA ASP A 254 -21.96 -8.28 -1.65
C ASP A 254 -22.41 -8.76 -3.04
N PRO A 255 -23.26 -9.81 -3.17
CA PRO A 255 -23.73 -10.26 -4.49
C PRO A 255 -24.64 -9.26 -5.22
N LYS A 256 -25.16 -8.24 -4.52
CA LYS A 256 -26.00 -7.18 -5.10
C LYS A 256 -25.20 -5.92 -5.43
N GLN A 257 -23.94 -5.86 -5.03
CA GLN A 257 -23.08 -4.69 -5.13
C GLN A 257 -21.84 -5.02 -5.96
N ASN A 258 -20.74 -5.37 -5.30
CA ASN A 258 -19.42 -5.45 -5.93
C ASN A 258 -18.99 -6.88 -6.27
N GLU A 259 -19.72 -7.90 -5.78
CA GLU A 259 -19.37 -9.31 -5.94
C GLU A 259 -17.92 -9.63 -5.52
N MET A 260 -17.43 -8.98 -4.47
CA MET A 260 -16.06 -9.10 -3.97
C MET A 260 -15.69 -10.54 -3.67
N ALA A 261 -16.62 -11.36 -3.18
CA ALA A 261 -16.37 -12.77 -2.93
C ALA A 261 -16.08 -13.53 -4.24
N THR A 262 -16.69 -13.15 -5.37
CA THR A 262 -16.64 -13.91 -6.63
C THR A 262 -15.58 -13.40 -7.61
N VAL A 263 -15.44 -12.08 -7.73
CA VAL A 263 -14.55 -11.44 -8.71
C VAL A 263 -13.52 -10.49 -8.08
N GLY A 264 -13.57 -10.31 -6.76
CA GLY A 264 -12.62 -9.46 -6.04
C GLY A 264 -12.64 -8.02 -6.54
N THR A 265 -11.47 -7.38 -6.51
CA THR A 265 -11.32 -5.97 -6.93
C THR A 265 -11.44 -5.78 -8.46
N THR A 266 -11.51 -6.86 -9.25
CA THR A 266 -11.57 -6.78 -10.73
C THR A 266 -12.84 -6.11 -11.26
N HIS A 267 -13.91 -6.01 -10.45
CA HIS A 267 -15.12 -5.25 -10.79
C HIS A 267 -14.84 -3.76 -11.06
N LEU A 268 -13.79 -3.20 -10.48
CA LEU A 268 -13.42 -1.80 -10.67
C LEU A 268 -12.96 -1.49 -12.10
N VAL A 269 -12.41 -2.46 -12.83
CA VAL A 269 -11.75 -2.23 -14.14
C VAL A 269 -12.67 -1.53 -15.14
N THR A 270 -13.90 -2.03 -15.30
CA THR A 270 -14.88 -1.45 -16.22
C THR A 270 -15.42 -0.13 -15.70
N ILE A 271 -15.70 -0.01 -14.41
CA ILE A 271 -16.19 1.23 -13.80
C ILE A 271 -15.17 2.36 -13.99
N MET A 272 -13.89 2.08 -13.73
CA MET A 272 -12.82 3.06 -13.92
C MET A 272 -12.67 3.45 -15.39
N ASN A 273 -12.88 2.53 -16.33
CA ASN A 273 -12.88 2.85 -17.76
C ASN A 273 -14.06 3.74 -18.17
N ASP A 274 -15.26 3.39 -17.73
CA ASP A 274 -16.51 4.11 -18.09
C ASP A 274 -16.52 5.55 -17.54
N HIS A 275 -15.83 5.75 -16.42
CA HIS A 275 -15.67 7.07 -15.78
C HIS A 275 -14.38 7.79 -16.15
N ASP A 276 -13.63 7.32 -17.15
CA ASP A 276 -12.43 8.01 -17.64
C ASP A 276 -11.27 8.06 -16.61
N LEU A 277 -11.19 7.07 -15.71
CA LEU A 277 -10.32 6.98 -14.53
C LEU A 277 -9.22 5.91 -14.58
N ILE A 278 -9.28 4.95 -15.52
CA ILE A 278 -8.27 3.88 -15.61
C ILE A 278 -7.02 4.38 -16.34
N PRO A 279 -5.80 4.22 -15.79
CA PRO A 279 -4.60 4.70 -16.48
C PRO A 279 -4.31 3.88 -17.74
N VAL A 280 -4.09 4.60 -18.85
CA VAL A 280 -3.67 4.05 -20.13
C VAL A 280 -2.44 4.81 -20.63
N HIS A 281 -1.42 4.06 -21.05
CA HIS A 281 -0.16 4.57 -21.61
C HIS A 281 0.54 5.61 -20.71
N ASN A 282 1.04 5.17 -19.54
CA ASN A 282 1.64 6.05 -18.53
C ASN A 282 0.76 7.24 -18.12
N PHE A 283 -0.51 6.96 -17.81
CA PHE A 283 -1.52 7.95 -17.41
C PHE A 283 -1.80 9.06 -18.45
N GLN A 284 -1.41 8.87 -19.71
CA GLN A 284 -1.77 9.80 -20.79
C GLN A 284 -3.28 9.87 -20.96
N PHE A 285 -3.95 8.71 -20.97
CA PHE A 285 -5.40 8.60 -21.17
C PHE A 285 -6.08 7.92 -19.98
N GLY A 286 -7.39 8.12 -19.87
CA GLY A 286 -8.23 7.60 -18.78
C GLY A 286 -9.18 6.46 -19.17
N SER A 287 -9.15 6.01 -20.42
CA SER A 287 -10.02 4.96 -20.94
C SER A 287 -9.46 4.39 -22.24
N HIS A 288 -9.84 3.16 -22.58
CA HIS A 288 -9.52 2.52 -23.85
C HIS A 288 -10.56 1.44 -24.22
N PRO A 289 -10.97 1.31 -25.50
CA PRO A 289 -12.03 0.37 -25.90
C PRO A 289 -11.73 -1.11 -25.62
N SER A 290 -10.46 -1.48 -25.46
CA SER A 290 -10.04 -2.85 -25.14
C SER A 290 -9.96 -3.15 -23.63
N VAL A 291 -10.21 -2.18 -22.74
CA VAL A 291 -10.22 -2.41 -21.29
C VAL A 291 -11.20 -3.49 -20.83
N PRO A 292 -12.39 -3.67 -21.44
CA PRO A 292 -13.29 -4.79 -21.09
C PRO A 292 -12.64 -6.19 -21.17
N ASN A 293 -11.57 -6.36 -21.94
CA ASN A 293 -10.80 -7.62 -21.99
C ASN A 293 -10.04 -7.93 -20.69
N LEU A 294 -9.98 -6.97 -19.76
CA LEU A 294 -9.38 -7.06 -18.45
C LEU A 294 -10.42 -6.95 -17.32
N GLY A 295 -11.72 -6.94 -17.65
CA GLY A 295 -12.80 -6.73 -16.69
C GLY A 295 -13.16 -7.98 -15.86
N ALA A 296 -14.06 -7.78 -14.89
CA ALA A 296 -14.51 -8.84 -13.99
C ALA A 296 -15.02 -10.11 -14.70
N GLU A 297 -15.76 -9.98 -15.79
CA GLU A 297 -16.30 -11.14 -16.52
C GLU A 297 -15.23 -12.03 -17.17
N VAL A 298 -14.04 -11.48 -17.42
CA VAL A 298 -12.89 -12.25 -17.89
C VAL A 298 -12.29 -13.03 -16.72
N PHE A 299 -12.03 -12.35 -15.60
CA PHE A 299 -11.41 -12.96 -14.43
C PHE A 299 -12.34 -13.93 -13.69
N ARG A 300 -13.66 -13.72 -13.71
CA ARG A 300 -14.67 -14.67 -13.21
C ARG A 300 -14.50 -16.06 -13.82
N LYS A 301 -14.10 -16.14 -15.10
CA LYS A 301 -13.88 -17.40 -15.82
C LYS A 301 -12.49 -18.00 -15.57
N MET A 302 -11.54 -17.20 -15.08
CA MET A 302 -10.16 -17.61 -14.85
C MET A 302 -9.89 -18.00 -13.39
N PHE A 303 -10.57 -17.36 -12.44
CA PHE A 303 -10.42 -17.66 -11.03
C PHE A 303 -10.91 -19.07 -10.70
N ASP A 304 -10.14 -19.74 -9.85
CA ASP A 304 -10.51 -21.04 -9.31
C ASP A 304 -11.75 -20.89 -8.42
N PRO A 305 -12.80 -21.72 -8.61
CA PRO A 305 -14.06 -21.56 -7.88
C PRO A 305 -13.91 -21.63 -6.36
N GLY A 306 -14.44 -20.61 -5.69
CA GLY A 306 -14.49 -20.51 -4.23
C GLY A 306 -14.41 -19.07 -3.77
N TYR A 307 -14.57 -18.89 -2.46
CA TYR A 307 -14.48 -17.58 -1.79
C TYR A 307 -13.49 -17.76 -0.66
N ASP A 308 -12.35 -17.07 -0.73
CA ASP A 308 -11.30 -17.22 0.28
C ASP A 308 -11.00 -15.89 0.97
N GLY A 309 -10.87 -15.94 2.28
CA GLY A 309 -10.36 -14.82 3.08
C GLY A 309 -8.85 -14.91 3.24
N CYS A 310 -8.17 -13.77 3.29
CA CYS A 310 -6.77 -13.72 3.75
C CYS A 310 -6.61 -14.03 5.26
N TRP A 311 -7.71 -14.21 5.98
CA TRP A 311 -7.78 -14.64 7.38
C TRP A 311 -9.08 -15.39 7.65
N ILE A 312 -9.03 -16.29 8.64
CA ILE A 312 -10.16 -17.11 9.06
C ILE A 312 -11.32 -16.21 9.51
N GLY A 313 -12.52 -16.46 8.97
CA GLY A 313 -13.73 -15.72 9.32
C GLY A 313 -13.94 -14.41 8.57
N CYS A 314 -13.07 -14.06 7.62
CA CYS A 314 -13.30 -12.89 6.77
C CYS A 314 -14.47 -13.13 5.80
N ALA A 315 -15.65 -12.58 6.13
CA ALA A 315 -16.87 -12.75 5.35
C ALA A 315 -16.88 -12.08 3.97
N LEU A 316 -15.97 -11.12 3.71
CA LEU A 316 -15.83 -10.49 2.39
C LEU A 316 -15.17 -11.43 1.37
N ALA A 317 -14.30 -12.33 1.82
CA ALA A 317 -13.71 -13.40 1.01
C ALA A 317 -13.11 -12.98 -0.36
N CYS A 318 -12.46 -11.82 -0.41
CA CYS A 318 -11.92 -11.23 -1.65
C CYS A 318 -10.60 -11.85 -2.19
N ALA A 319 -10.09 -12.96 -1.64
CA ALA A 319 -8.80 -13.51 -2.06
C ALA A 319 -8.95 -14.58 -3.14
N HIS A 320 -8.70 -14.22 -4.40
CA HIS A 320 -8.82 -15.15 -5.53
C HIS A 320 -7.46 -15.74 -5.94
N GLY A 321 -7.51 -16.82 -6.70
CA GLY A 321 -6.33 -17.35 -7.35
C GLY A 321 -6.68 -18.15 -8.59
N ILE A 322 -5.67 -18.40 -9.42
CA ILE A 322 -5.79 -19.10 -10.70
C ILE A 322 -4.96 -20.38 -10.60
N LYS A 323 -5.63 -21.51 -10.76
CA LYS A 323 -5.01 -22.84 -10.69
C LYS A 323 -4.38 -23.21 -12.02
N ASP A 324 -3.28 -23.96 -11.96
CA ASP A 324 -2.62 -24.59 -13.12
C ASP A 324 -2.24 -23.61 -14.23
N PHE A 325 -1.96 -22.34 -13.89
CA PHE A 325 -1.48 -21.36 -14.85
C PHE A 325 -0.10 -21.78 -15.36
N VAL A 326 0.17 -21.58 -16.66
CA VAL A 326 1.44 -21.96 -17.28
C VAL A 326 2.11 -20.71 -17.85
N PRO A 327 3.15 -20.16 -17.16
CA PRO A 327 3.94 -19.05 -17.67
C PRO A 327 4.61 -19.40 -19.00
N THR A 328 4.75 -18.38 -19.85
CA THR A 328 5.36 -18.50 -21.18
C THR A 328 6.82 -18.06 -21.22
N SER A 329 7.28 -17.37 -20.17
CA SER A 329 8.61 -16.80 -20.01
C SER A 329 9.24 -17.23 -18.67
N GLY A 330 10.47 -16.79 -18.41
CA GLY A 330 11.13 -16.93 -17.11
C GLY A 330 11.43 -18.35 -16.62
N PRO A 331 11.85 -18.50 -15.35
CA PRO A 331 12.25 -19.78 -14.75
C PRO A 331 11.10 -20.78 -14.56
N TYR A 332 9.85 -20.34 -14.64
CA TYR A 332 8.65 -21.17 -14.57
C TYR A 332 8.01 -21.45 -15.92
N LYS A 333 8.69 -21.09 -17.03
CA LYS A 333 8.20 -21.37 -18.39
C LYS A 333 7.79 -22.84 -18.54
N GLY A 334 6.55 -23.06 -18.97
CA GLY A 334 6.02 -24.41 -19.21
C GLY A 334 5.68 -25.22 -17.96
N LYS A 335 5.83 -24.65 -16.75
CA LYS A 335 5.47 -25.29 -15.48
C LYS A 335 4.12 -24.76 -15.01
N LYS A 336 3.29 -25.66 -14.46
CA LYS A 336 2.05 -25.27 -13.79
C LYS A 336 2.37 -24.58 -12.46
N VAL A 337 1.73 -23.45 -12.21
CA VAL A 337 1.82 -22.69 -10.96
C VAL A 337 0.43 -22.28 -10.50
N PHE A 338 0.31 -21.99 -9.21
CA PHE A 338 -0.86 -21.31 -8.65
C PHE A 338 -0.54 -19.82 -8.54
N VAL A 339 -1.46 -18.96 -8.98
CA VAL A 339 -1.29 -17.51 -8.95
C VAL A 339 -2.33 -16.90 -8.02
N ASP A 340 -1.90 -16.13 -7.02
CA ASP A 340 -2.81 -15.33 -6.19
C ASP A 340 -3.19 -14.02 -6.91
N GLY A 341 -4.46 -13.63 -6.90
CA GLY A 341 -4.95 -12.47 -7.65
C GLY A 341 -5.09 -12.73 -9.16
N PRO A 342 -4.99 -11.70 -10.02
CA PRO A 342 -4.53 -10.33 -9.72
C PRO A 342 -5.60 -9.44 -9.06
N GLU A 343 -5.15 -8.38 -8.38
CA GLU A 343 -5.99 -7.28 -7.89
C GLU A 343 -6.12 -6.17 -8.96
N TYR A 344 -7.08 -5.25 -8.80
CA TYR A 344 -7.33 -4.13 -9.72
C TYR A 344 -6.06 -3.34 -10.06
N GLU A 345 -5.27 -2.95 -9.05
CA GLU A 345 -4.06 -2.17 -9.26
C GLU A 345 -3.04 -2.92 -10.14
N THR A 346 -2.91 -4.24 -9.98
CA THR A 346 -2.04 -5.03 -10.86
C THR A 346 -2.59 -5.05 -12.29
N ILE A 347 -3.91 -5.19 -12.46
CA ILE A 347 -4.54 -5.22 -13.78
C ILE A 347 -4.35 -3.89 -14.52
N ALA A 348 -4.62 -2.77 -13.84
CA ALA A 348 -4.50 -1.45 -14.45
C ALA A 348 -3.02 -1.06 -14.65
N GLY A 349 -2.15 -1.33 -13.67
CA GLY A 349 -0.75 -0.91 -13.68
C GLY A 349 0.10 -1.74 -14.63
N CYS A 350 -0.08 -3.06 -14.63
CA CYS A 350 0.65 -4.00 -15.49
C CYS A 350 -0.11 -4.39 -16.77
N GLY A 351 -1.32 -3.87 -16.98
CA GLY A 351 -2.12 -4.08 -18.19
C GLY A 351 -2.33 -2.78 -18.95
N SER A 352 -3.42 -2.07 -18.65
CA SER A 352 -3.85 -0.89 -19.42
C SER A 352 -2.82 0.22 -19.44
N ASN A 353 -2.12 0.47 -18.33
CA ASN A 353 -1.10 1.52 -18.25
C ASN A 353 0.12 1.23 -19.13
N LEU A 354 0.38 -0.06 -19.43
CA LEU A 354 1.40 -0.52 -20.38
C LEU A 354 0.89 -0.66 -21.82
N GLY A 355 -0.40 -0.41 -22.07
CA GLY A 355 -1.04 -0.65 -23.37
C GLY A 355 -1.26 -2.12 -23.69
N ILE A 356 -1.34 -2.98 -22.67
CA ILE A 356 -1.49 -4.44 -22.83
C ILE A 356 -2.86 -4.88 -22.30
N PHE A 357 -3.74 -5.31 -23.21
CA PHE A 357 -5.10 -5.74 -22.92
C PHE A 357 -5.26 -7.26 -23.02
N ASP A 358 -4.32 -8.00 -22.44
CA ASP A 358 -4.31 -9.47 -22.41
C ASP A 358 -4.32 -9.98 -20.95
N PRO A 359 -5.41 -10.64 -20.51
CA PRO A 359 -5.54 -11.10 -19.15
C PRO A 359 -4.49 -12.17 -18.78
N ARG A 360 -4.08 -13.03 -19.74
CA ARG A 360 -3.06 -14.07 -19.46
C ARG A 360 -1.69 -13.45 -19.21
N PHE A 361 -1.37 -12.37 -19.92
CA PHE A 361 -0.17 -11.59 -19.67
C PHE A 361 -0.17 -10.98 -18.27
N VAL A 362 -1.30 -10.37 -17.86
CA VAL A 362 -1.46 -9.77 -16.53
C VAL A 362 -1.30 -10.83 -15.42
N VAL A 363 -1.81 -12.04 -15.64
CA VAL A 363 -1.63 -13.15 -14.69
C VAL A 363 -0.16 -13.58 -14.61
N GLU A 364 0.55 -13.65 -15.74
CA GLU A 364 1.96 -14.03 -15.77
C GLU A 364 2.86 -13.01 -15.06
N ILE A 365 2.67 -11.71 -15.34
CA ILE A 365 3.46 -10.65 -14.71
C ILE A 365 3.15 -10.56 -13.21
N ASN A 366 1.88 -10.73 -12.81
CA ASN A 366 1.48 -10.81 -11.40
C ASN A 366 2.21 -11.95 -10.66
N PHE A 367 2.18 -13.17 -11.22
CA PHE A 367 2.89 -14.31 -10.65
C PHE A 367 4.38 -14.04 -10.47
N TYR A 368 5.03 -13.44 -11.47
CA TYR A 368 6.45 -13.14 -11.38
C TYR A 368 6.77 -12.01 -10.40
N CYS A 369 5.92 -10.98 -10.27
CA CYS A 369 6.07 -9.97 -9.24
C CYS A 369 6.02 -10.60 -7.84
N ASP A 370 5.08 -11.51 -7.60
CA ASP A 370 4.98 -12.25 -6.34
C ASP A 370 6.21 -13.11 -6.06
N ALA A 371 6.60 -13.96 -7.02
CA ALA A 371 7.75 -14.84 -6.89
C ALA A 371 9.06 -14.03 -6.70
N TYR A 372 9.19 -12.90 -7.40
CA TYR A 372 10.36 -12.02 -7.30
C TYR A 372 10.31 -11.05 -6.12
N GLY A 373 9.18 -10.93 -5.44
CA GLY A 373 8.96 -9.97 -4.36
C GLY A 373 9.07 -8.54 -4.86
N LEU A 374 8.26 -8.15 -5.85
CA LEU A 374 8.22 -6.82 -6.46
C LEU A 374 6.82 -6.21 -6.37
N ASP A 375 6.74 -4.91 -6.09
CA ASP A 375 5.50 -4.12 -6.10
C ASP A 375 4.95 -3.98 -7.53
N THR A 376 3.79 -4.58 -7.83
CA THR A 376 3.17 -4.54 -9.17
C THR A 376 2.84 -3.12 -9.62
N ILE A 377 2.46 -2.23 -8.70
CA ILE A 377 2.14 -0.82 -8.99
C ILE A 377 3.40 -0.09 -9.47
N SER A 378 4.46 -0.21 -8.69
CA SER A 378 5.73 0.45 -8.98
C SER A 378 6.41 -0.13 -10.22
N VAL A 379 6.31 -1.46 -10.44
CA VAL A 379 6.78 -2.13 -11.66
C VAL A 379 6.01 -1.60 -12.88
N GLY A 380 4.68 -1.67 -12.86
CA GLY A 380 3.84 -1.25 -13.98
C GLY A 380 4.05 0.22 -14.34
N THR A 381 4.00 1.10 -13.33
CA THR A 381 4.17 2.54 -13.53
C THR A 381 5.58 2.92 -13.97
N SER A 382 6.62 2.27 -13.44
CA SER A 382 8.02 2.51 -13.86
C SER A 382 8.27 2.05 -15.30
N ILE A 383 7.73 0.90 -15.70
CA ILE A 383 7.87 0.41 -17.08
C ILE A 383 7.09 1.30 -18.04
N ALA A 384 5.87 1.75 -17.68
CA ALA A 384 5.08 2.68 -18.48
C ALA A 384 5.85 3.99 -18.75
N PHE A 385 6.49 4.55 -17.72
CA PHE A 385 7.33 5.74 -17.86
C PHE A 385 8.52 5.51 -18.80
N ALA A 386 9.19 4.35 -18.70
CA ALA A 386 10.28 4.00 -19.60
C ALA A 386 9.81 3.83 -21.06
N MET A 387 8.64 3.22 -21.29
CA MET A 387 8.03 3.11 -22.62
C MET A 387 7.75 4.47 -23.24
N GLU A 388 7.16 5.40 -22.47
CA GLU A 388 6.92 6.74 -22.98
C GLU A 388 8.21 7.50 -23.27
N CYS A 389 9.23 7.37 -22.41
CA CYS A 389 10.53 7.97 -22.67
C CYS A 389 11.12 7.44 -23.99
N PHE A 390 10.97 6.14 -24.27
CA PHE A 390 11.45 5.52 -25.50
C PHE A 390 10.65 6.00 -26.72
N GLU A 391 9.32 6.01 -26.66
CA GLU A 391 8.49 6.46 -27.78
C GLU A 391 8.67 7.94 -28.11
N ARG A 392 9.01 8.76 -27.11
CA ARG A 392 9.36 10.18 -27.29
C ARG A 392 10.81 10.42 -27.71
N GLY A 393 11.62 9.36 -27.87
CA GLY A 393 13.03 9.48 -28.24
C GLY A 393 13.93 10.07 -27.15
N LEU A 394 13.49 10.06 -25.89
CA LEU A 394 14.28 10.49 -24.72
C LEU A 394 15.31 9.44 -24.31
N ILE A 395 15.03 8.18 -24.66
CA ILE A 395 15.94 7.04 -24.61
C ILE A 395 15.78 6.22 -25.88
N ASP A 396 16.76 5.40 -26.22
CA ASP A 396 16.80 4.62 -27.46
C ASP A 396 17.17 3.14 -27.24
N GLU A 397 17.30 2.38 -28.33
CA GLU A 397 17.68 0.96 -28.28
C GLU A 397 19.07 0.74 -27.67
N TYR A 398 19.96 1.73 -27.73
CA TYR A 398 21.26 1.62 -27.08
C TYR A 398 21.09 1.68 -25.55
N ASN A 399 20.27 2.61 -25.03
CA ASN A 399 19.99 2.70 -23.60
C ASN A 399 19.30 1.45 -23.06
N THR A 400 18.39 0.86 -23.84
CA THR A 400 17.57 -0.28 -23.40
C THR A 400 18.23 -1.65 -23.62
N GLY A 401 19.45 -1.69 -24.16
CA GLY A 401 20.14 -2.96 -24.46
C GLY A 401 19.51 -3.72 -25.64
N GLY A 402 19.00 -2.99 -26.63
CA GLY A 402 18.42 -3.50 -27.88
C GLY A 402 16.91 -3.75 -27.83
N MET A 403 16.23 -3.38 -26.74
CA MET A 403 14.78 -3.56 -26.60
C MET A 403 14.01 -2.37 -27.17
N LYS A 404 13.03 -2.65 -28.02
CA LYS A 404 12.09 -1.64 -28.54
C LYS A 404 10.95 -1.44 -27.53
N LEU A 405 11.14 -0.58 -26.54
CA LEU A 405 10.18 -0.36 -25.46
C LEU A 405 8.99 0.50 -25.90
N ARG A 406 8.07 -0.08 -26.67
CA ARG A 406 6.81 0.55 -27.07
C ARG A 406 5.64 0.06 -26.22
N PHE A 407 4.61 0.89 -26.07
CA PHE A 407 3.38 0.44 -25.41
C PHE A 407 2.81 -0.80 -26.13
N GLY A 408 2.35 -1.78 -25.35
CA GLY A 408 1.84 -3.05 -25.86
C GLY A 408 2.89 -4.16 -26.04
N ASP A 409 4.20 -3.90 -25.93
CA ASP A 409 5.23 -4.94 -26.11
C ASP A 409 5.36 -5.87 -24.88
N LYS A 410 4.55 -6.93 -24.89
CA LYS A 410 4.55 -7.98 -23.85
C LYS A 410 5.92 -8.62 -23.63
N LYS A 411 6.69 -8.87 -24.69
CA LYS A 411 7.96 -9.60 -24.58
C LYS A 411 9.00 -8.75 -23.88
N ALA A 412 9.07 -7.47 -24.26
CA ALA A 412 9.99 -6.53 -23.65
C ALA A 412 9.67 -6.31 -22.16
N VAL A 413 8.38 -6.21 -21.79
CA VAL A 413 7.97 -6.07 -20.38
C VAL A 413 8.38 -7.27 -19.53
N LEU A 414 8.12 -8.50 -19.98
CA LEU A 414 8.50 -9.70 -19.22
C LEU A 414 10.02 -9.84 -19.11
N GLU A 415 10.77 -9.53 -20.17
CA GLU A 415 12.23 -9.52 -20.10
C GLU A 415 12.75 -8.46 -19.11
N LEU A 416 12.17 -7.27 -19.08
CA LEU A 416 12.51 -6.25 -18.08
C LEU A 416 12.25 -6.72 -16.66
N LEU A 417 11.11 -7.38 -16.41
CA LEU A 417 10.80 -7.95 -15.10
C LEU A 417 11.82 -9.01 -14.68
N HIS A 418 12.21 -9.90 -15.60
CA HIS A 418 13.27 -10.89 -15.32
C HIS A 418 14.64 -10.24 -15.12
N GLN A 419 14.94 -9.14 -15.81
CA GLN A 419 16.16 -8.37 -15.62
C GLN A 419 16.21 -7.68 -14.26
N MET A 420 15.09 -7.11 -13.78
CA MET A 420 14.95 -6.58 -12.42
C MET A 420 15.27 -7.65 -11.38
N ALA A 421 14.66 -8.84 -11.51
CA ALA A 421 14.90 -9.96 -10.61
C ALA A 421 16.37 -10.40 -10.57
N LYS A 422 17.08 -10.28 -11.69
CA LYS A 422 18.50 -10.66 -11.84
C LYS A 422 19.49 -9.52 -11.53
N GLY A 423 19.02 -8.29 -11.36
CA GLY A 423 19.88 -7.11 -11.16
C GLY A 423 20.80 -6.81 -12.34
N ARG A 424 20.34 -7.00 -13.58
CA ARG A 424 21.16 -6.80 -14.79
C ARG A 424 20.41 -6.01 -15.87
N GLY A 425 21.15 -5.52 -16.86
CA GLY A 425 20.58 -4.85 -18.03
C GLY A 425 19.76 -3.61 -17.69
N PHE A 426 18.83 -3.25 -18.57
CA PHE A 426 17.96 -2.09 -18.36
C PHE A 426 16.97 -2.30 -17.20
N GLY A 427 16.60 -3.55 -16.89
CA GLY A 427 15.78 -3.85 -15.71
C GLY A 427 16.42 -3.40 -14.39
N ALA A 428 17.76 -3.40 -14.27
CA ALA A 428 18.45 -2.87 -13.09
C ALA A 428 18.25 -1.35 -12.92
N ILE A 429 18.02 -0.63 -14.01
CA ILE A 429 17.74 0.82 -14.03
C ILE A 429 16.28 1.07 -13.66
N VAL A 430 15.35 0.40 -14.35
CA VAL A 430 13.91 0.56 -14.11
C VAL A 430 13.54 0.15 -12.67
N GLY A 431 14.19 -0.89 -12.14
CA GLY A 431 14.01 -1.34 -10.75
C GLY A 431 14.42 -0.33 -9.68
N GLN A 432 15.06 0.79 -10.02
CA GLN A 432 15.35 1.87 -9.08
C GLN A 432 14.19 2.85 -8.88
N GLY A 433 13.09 2.72 -9.64
CA GLY A 433 11.92 3.58 -9.60
C GLY A 433 12.06 4.90 -10.36
N ILE A 434 10.94 5.58 -10.60
CA ILE A 434 10.85 6.76 -11.47
C ILE A 434 11.75 7.89 -10.98
N ARG A 435 11.82 8.15 -9.67
CA ARG A 435 12.68 9.22 -9.14
C ARG A 435 14.14 9.03 -9.51
N GLN A 436 14.66 7.79 -9.49
CA GLN A 436 16.05 7.53 -9.87
C GLN A 436 16.20 7.54 -11.39
N MET A 437 15.26 6.98 -12.15
CA MET A 437 15.27 7.06 -13.61
C MET A 437 15.32 8.52 -14.10
N LYS A 438 14.51 9.42 -13.54
CA LYS A 438 14.55 10.86 -13.87
C LYS A 438 15.94 11.47 -13.68
N LYS A 439 16.62 11.13 -12.58
CA LYS A 439 17.99 11.61 -12.31
C LYS A 439 18.99 11.05 -13.32
N MET A 440 18.91 9.76 -13.61
CA MET A 440 19.82 9.06 -14.52
C MET A 440 19.65 9.55 -15.96
N PHE A 441 18.42 9.64 -16.46
CA PHE A 441 18.14 10.09 -17.83
C PHE A 441 18.49 11.56 -18.04
N ALA A 442 18.21 12.42 -17.06
CA ALA A 442 18.60 13.83 -17.12
C ALA A 442 20.14 14.03 -17.10
N ALA A 443 20.89 13.12 -16.48
CA ALA A 443 22.36 13.20 -16.44
C ALA A 443 23.00 12.60 -17.68
N ASN A 444 22.45 11.50 -18.21
CA ASN A 444 23.14 10.65 -19.18
C ASN A 444 22.55 10.71 -20.60
N CYS A 445 21.35 11.26 -20.76
CA CYS A 445 20.61 11.23 -22.03
C CYS A 445 20.27 12.64 -22.56
N GLY A 446 20.71 13.70 -21.87
CA GLY A 446 20.49 15.10 -22.33
C GLY A 446 19.02 15.54 -22.36
N VAL A 447 18.17 14.88 -21.59
CA VAL A 447 16.71 15.07 -21.63
C VAL A 447 16.27 16.26 -20.77
N ASP A 448 15.25 16.98 -21.24
CA ASP A 448 14.61 18.05 -20.48
C ASP A 448 14.05 17.53 -19.14
N ARG A 449 14.56 18.10 -18.05
CA ARG A 449 14.16 17.79 -16.68
C ARG A 449 12.70 18.16 -16.41
N HIS A 450 12.17 19.18 -17.09
CA HIS A 450 10.79 19.59 -16.92
C HIS A 450 9.82 18.55 -17.46
N LEU A 451 10.04 18.08 -18.70
CA LEU A 451 9.24 17.00 -19.27
C LEU A 451 9.30 15.72 -18.43
N LEU A 452 10.49 15.29 -18.00
CA LEU A 452 10.64 14.10 -17.13
C LEU A 452 9.88 14.26 -15.80
N LYS A 453 9.88 15.47 -15.23
CA LYS A 453 9.12 15.78 -14.01
C LYS A 453 7.61 15.68 -14.26
N ASP A 454 7.14 16.12 -15.42
CA ASP A 454 5.72 16.21 -15.74
C ASP A 454 5.09 14.86 -16.07
N ILE A 455 5.82 13.98 -16.77
CA ILE A 455 5.32 12.65 -17.21
C ILE A 455 5.69 11.52 -16.24
N GLY A 456 6.65 11.76 -15.33
CA GLY A 456 7.06 10.78 -14.33
C GLY A 456 6.08 10.68 -13.18
N MET A 457 5.12 9.76 -13.29
CA MET A 457 4.03 9.51 -12.34
C MET A 457 4.50 8.93 -10.99
N GLU A 458 5.24 9.72 -10.22
CA GLU A 458 5.62 9.48 -8.83
C GLU A 458 5.44 10.75 -7.99
N ALA A 459 5.12 10.60 -6.70
CA ALA A 459 5.26 11.67 -5.73
C ALA A 459 5.93 11.16 -4.45
N LYS A 460 6.82 11.99 -3.88
CA LYS A 460 7.74 11.59 -2.78
C LYS A 460 8.53 10.32 -3.15
N GLY A 461 8.72 10.11 -4.46
CA GLY A 461 9.24 8.93 -5.18
C GLY A 461 8.72 7.59 -4.74
N LEU A 462 7.43 7.55 -4.45
CA LEU A 462 6.61 6.38 -4.63
C LEU A 462 5.76 6.60 -5.91
N GLU A 463 5.71 5.60 -6.78
CA GLU A 463 4.93 5.62 -8.02
C GLU A 463 3.42 5.80 -7.72
N PHE A 464 2.66 6.41 -8.63
CA PHE A 464 1.21 6.53 -8.47
C PHE A 464 0.54 5.17 -8.54
N SER A 465 -0.50 4.97 -7.72
CA SER A 465 -1.42 3.85 -7.95
C SER A 465 -2.46 4.21 -9.03
N GLU A 466 -3.29 3.25 -9.38
CA GLU A 466 -3.90 3.15 -10.70
C GLU A 466 -5.22 3.91 -10.85
N TYR A 467 -5.22 5.20 -10.52
CA TYR A 467 -6.38 6.08 -10.69
C TYR A 467 -5.95 7.42 -11.30
N ILE A 468 -6.54 7.78 -12.46
CA ILE A 468 -6.33 9.07 -13.10
C ILE A 468 -6.94 10.19 -12.26
N THR A 469 -6.15 11.23 -11.97
CA THR A 469 -6.55 12.32 -11.07
C THR A 469 -6.84 13.65 -11.75
N LYS A 470 -6.64 13.75 -13.08
CA LYS A 470 -6.73 15.01 -13.84
C LYS A 470 -8.02 15.79 -13.52
N GLU A 471 -9.14 15.08 -13.41
CA GLU A 471 -10.46 15.69 -13.13
C GLU A 471 -10.90 15.69 -11.66
N SER A 472 -10.17 15.01 -10.77
CA SER A 472 -10.52 14.94 -9.34
C SER A 472 -9.51 15.69 -8.48
N LEU A 473 -9.86 16.91 -8.07
CA LEU A 473 -9.07 17.67 -7.10
C LEU A 473 -8.95 16.93 -5.75
N ALA A 474 -9.98 16.14 -5.38
CA ALA A 474 -9.93 15.30 -4.19
C ALA A 474 -8.86 14.21 -4.31
N GLN A 475 -8.81 13.45 -5.42
CA GLN A 475 -7.80 12.40 -5.58
C GLN A 475 -6.39 12.97 -5.84
N GLN A 476 -6.26 14.14 -6.47
CA GLN A 476 -4.99 14.88 -6.50
C GLN A 476 -4.46 15.10 -5.07
N GLY A 477 -5.30 15.65 -4.19
CA GLY A 477 -4.99 15.76 -2.77
C GLY A 477 -4.68 14.41 -2.12
N GLY A 478 -5.43 13.37 -2.47
CA GLY A 478 -5.29 12.02 -1.94
C GLY A 478 -3.91 11.43 -2.15
N TYR A 479 -3.30 11.66 -3.33
CA TYR A 479 -1.93 11.26 -3.61
C TYR A 479 -0.89 12.23 -3.06
N GLY A 480 -1.06 13.53 -3.30
CA GLY A 480 -0.01 14.49 -2.98
C GLY A 480 0.12 14.77 -1.49
N LEU A 481 -0.94 14.60 -0.70
CA LEU A 481 -0.92 14.78 0.76
C LEU A 481 -0.75 13.48 1.55
N ALA A 482 -0.65 12.33 0.86
CA ALA A 482 -0.35 11.05 1.50
C ALA A 482 1.06 11.08 2.11
N LEU A 483 1.21 10.57 3.33
CA LEU A 483 2.44 10.73 4.12
C LEU A 483 3.61 9.92 3.56
N LYS A 484 3.31 8.73 3.03
CA LYS A 484 4.35 7.81 2.50
C LYS A 484 4.56 7.87 0.98
N GLY A 485 3.94 8.84 0.30
CA GLY A 485 4.00 8.99 -1.16
C GLY A 485 2.69 8.59 -1.86
N ALA A 486 2.67 8.68 -3.19
CA ALA A 486 1.45 8.56 -3.98
C ALA A 486 0.80 7.17 -3.88
N GLN A 487 -0.15 7.00 -2.96
CA GLN A 487 -0.96 5.80 -2.82
C GLN A 487 -2.42 6.11 -2.48
N HIS A 488 -3.34 5.25 -2.90
CA HIS A 488 -4.77 5.45 -2.65
C HIS A 488 -5.23 4.91 -1.27
N ASP A 489 -4.40 4.12 -0.57
CA ASP A 489 -4.78 3.47 0.71
C ASP A 489 -5.10 4.47 1.83
N GLU A 490 -4.46 5.64 1.87
CA GLU A 490 -4.78 6.70 2.86
C GLU A 490 -6.06 7.45 2.50
N ALA A 491 -6.30 7.68 1.21
CA ALA A 491 -7.44 8.45 0.72
C ALA A 491 -7.82 7.95 -0.68
N TRP A 492 -8.78 7.03 -0.74
CA TRP A 492 -9.39 6.59 -1.99
C TRP A 492 -10.67 7.38 -2.21
N LEU A 493 -10.52 8.59 -2.75
CA LEU A 493 -11.61 9.56 -2.93
C LEU A 493 -12.15 9.58 -4.35
N ILE A 494 -11.44 8.97 -5.29
CA ILE A 494 -11.79 9.02 -6.71
C ILE A 494 -13.20 8.51 -7.00
N PHE A 495 -13.61 7.40 -6.37
CA PHE A 495 -14.94 6.84 -6.55
C PHE A 495 -16.01 7.77 -5.98
N LEU A 496 -15.76 8.33 -4.80
CA LEU A 496 -16.67 9.23 -4.12
C LEU A 496 -16.82 10.58 -4.84
N ASP A 497 -15.76 11.08 -5.47
CA ASP A 497 -15.75 12.36 -6.21
C ASP A 497 -16.31 12.18 -7.64
N MET A 498 -15.80 11.21 -8.40
CA MET A 498 -16.05 11.11 -9.85
C MET A 498 -17.17 10.16 -10.24
N VAL A 499 -17.47 9.14 -9.41
CA VAL A 499 -18.50 8.13 -9.72
C VAL A 499 -19.80 8.46 -8.99
N HIS A 500 -19.73 8.70 -7.68
CA HIS A 500 -20.90 9.00 -6.85
C HIS A 500 -21.21 10.49 -6.70
N ASN A 501 -20.22 11.35 -6.91
CA ASN A 501 -20.34 12.80 -6.70
C ASN A 501 -20.85 13.18 -5.28
N PHE A 502 -20.41 12.46 -4.25
CA PHE A 502 -20.78 12.70 -2.85
C PHE A 502 -20.04 13.89 -2.21
N MET A 503 -19.03 14.45 -2.89
CA MET A 503 -18.23 15.58 -2.40
C MET A 503 -18.10 16.71 -3.45
N PRO A 504 -19.21 17.33 -3.92
CA PRO A 504 -19.20 18.20 -5.10
C PRO A 504 -18.49 19.55 -4.89
N THR A 505 -18.39 20.06 -3.65
CA THR A 505 -17.83 21.39 -3.37
C THR A 505 -16.36 21.32 -2.96
N PHE A 506 -15.63 22.42 -3.14
CA PHE A 506 -14.23 22.52 -2.71
C PHE A 506 -14.06 22.23 -1.22
N GLU A 507 -14.96 22.74 -0.36
CA GLU A 507 -14.91 22.55 1.08
C GLU A 507 -15.12 21.09 1.47
N LYS A 508 -16.03 20.38 0.78
CA LYS A 508 -16.26 18.95 0.99
C LYS A 508 -15.05 18.12 0.58
N LYS A 509 -14.38 18.48 -0.52
CA LYS A 509 -13.13 17.81 -0.95
C LYS A 509 -11.99 18.05 0.05
N ALA A 510 -11.84 19.28 0.52
CA ALA A 510 -10.84 19.61 1.54
C ALA A 510 -11.14 18.91 2.89
N GLU A 511 -12.41 18.78 3.27
CA GLU A 511 -12.80 18.02 4.47
C GLU A 511 -12.58 16.52 4.30
N ALA A 512 -12.87 15.95 3.13
CA ALA A 512 -12.59 14.55 2.85
C ALA A 512 -11.08 14.25 2.98
N LEU A 513 -10.21 15.16 2.53
CA LEU A 513 -8.76 15.05 2.68
C LEU A 513 -8.24 15.26 4.11
N HIS A 514 -9.08 15.71 5.02
CA HIS A 514 -8.82 15.71 6.45
C HIS A 514 -9.34 14.41 7.08
N TRP A 515 -10.62 14.08 6.88
CA TRP A 515 -11.29 12.98 7.58
C TRP A 515 -10.85 11.58 7.13
N PHE A 516 -10.80 11.30 5.82
CA PHE A 516 -10.53 9.94 5.32
C PHE A 516 -9.13 9.41 5.69
N PRO A 517 -8.05 10.20 5.61
CA PRO A 517 -6.74 9.75 6.09
C PRO A 517 -6.73 9.37 7.57
N MET A 518 -7.48 10.09 8.42
CA MET A 518 -7.62 9.73 9.84
C MET A 518 -8.36 8.42 9.98
N TRP A 519 -9.56 8.34 9.39
CA TRP A 519 -10.39 7.14 9.51
C TRP A 519 -9.70 5.88 8.95
N ARG A 520 -9.08 5.98 7.79
CA ARG A 520 -8.34 4.87 7.17
C ARG A 520 -7.09 4.48 7.93
N THR A 521 -6.45 5.41 8.65
CA THR A 521 -5.33 5.10 9.54
C THR A 521 -5.78 4.20 10.70
N TRP A 522 -6.99 4.38 11.23
CA TRP A 522 -7.51 3.60 12.35
C TRP A 522 -7.47 2.08 12.10
N PHE A 523 -7.86 1.64 10.89
CA PHE A 523 -7.78 0.23 10.50
C PHE A 523 -6.37 -0.33 10.63
N SER A 524 -5.35 0.47 10.32
CA SER A 524 -3.95 0.08 10.42
C SER A 524 -3.43 0.12 11.87
N LEU A 525 -4.06 0.88 12.76
CA LEU A 525 -3.79 0.77 14.20
C LEU A 525 -4.34 -0.53 14.77
N CYS A 526 -5.48 -0.97 14.27
CA CYS A 526 -6.26 -2.06 14.84
C CYS A 526 -6.05 -3.43 14.21
N GLY A 527 -5.40 -3.55 13.05
CA GLY A 527 -5.24 -4.86 12.38
C GLY A 527 -6.36 -5.26 11.45
N LEU A 528 -7.06 -4.27 10.91
CA LEU A 528 -8.29 -4.48 10.16
C LEU A 528 -8.12 -4.17 8.67
N CYS A 529 -8.88 -4.90 7.86
CA CYS A 529 -9.12 -4.59 6.47
C CYS A 529 -10.10 -3.42 6.35
N LYS A 530 -9.89 -2.55 5.36
CA LYS A 530 -10.78 -1.42 5.07
C LYS A 530 -12.01 -1.83 4.26
N LEU A 531 -11.88 -2.85 3.42
CA LEU A 531 -12.93 -3.23 2.46
C LEU A 531 -14.28 -3.59 3.10
N PRO A 532 -14.36 -4.30 4.25
CA PRO A 532 -15.64 -4.56 4.93
C PRO A 532 -16.38 -3.31 5.43
N TRP A 533 -15.71 -2.15 5.47
CA TRP A 533 -16.33 -0.87 5.83
C TRP A 533 -17.05 -0.21 4.65
N ASN A 534 -16.41 -0.16 3.48
CA ASN A 534 -16.86 0.73 2.39
C ASN A 534 -17.17 0.03 1.07
N ASP A 535 -16.76 -1.22 0.85
CA ASP A 535 -17.03 -1.94 -0.41
C ASP A 535 -18.31 -2.77 -0.35
N VAL A 536 -18.90 -2.92 0.83
CA VAL A 536 -20.27 -3.39 0.96
C VAL A 536 -20.93 -2.43 1.94
N VAL A 537 -21.94 -1.70 1.47
CA VAL A 537 -22.60 -0.65 2.24
C VAL A 537 -24.08 -0.98 2.48
N PRO A 538 -24.70 -0.47 3.56
CA PRO A 538 -26.13 -0.67 3.81
C PRO A 538 -27.00 -0.15 2.65
N GLU A 539 -28.11 -0.82 2.33
CA GLU A 539 -29.01 -0.45 1.21
C GLU A 539 -29.50 1.01 1.31
N GLY A 540 -29.72 1.52 2.52
CA GLY A 540 -30.16 2.91 2.79
C GLY A 540 -29.02 3.92 3.05
N ASN A 541 -27.76 3.58 2.73
CA ASN A 541 -26.63 4.45 3.03
C ASN A 541 -26.64 5.75 2.21
N LYS A 542 -27.17 5.72 0.98
CA LYS A 542 -27.19 6.87 0.05
C LYS A 542 -28.07 8.01 0.55
N GLU A 543 -29.07 7.67 1.36
CA GLU A 543 -30.07 8.59 1.93
C GLU A 543 -29.59 9.20 3.27
N THR A 544 -28.48 8.73 3.81
CA THR A 544 -27.92 9.28 5.06
C THR A 544 -27.32 10.69 4.83
N PRO A 545 -27.14 11.51 5.89
CA PRO A 545 -26.55 12.84 5.75
C PRO A 545 -25.09 12.84 5.24
N GLU A 546 -24.33 11.78 5.52
CA GLU A 546 -22.92 11.63 5.13
C GLU A 546 -22.66 10.27 4.45
N PRO A 547 -23.22 10.04 3.25
CA PRO A 547 -23.18 8.73 2.60
C PRO A 547 -21.76 8.27 2.29
N ALA A 548 -20.84 9.22 2.07
CA ALA A 548 -19.43 8.96 1.83
C ALA A 548 -18.69 8.29 3.01
N LYS A 549 -19.21 8.43 4.25
CA LYS A 549 -18.54 7.95 5.47
C LYS A 549 -19.02 6.58 5.94
N VAL A 550 -20.19 6.13 5.47
CA VAL A 550 -20.82 4.86 5.90
C VAL A 550 -20.93 4.80 7.42
N THR A 551 -21.59 5.79 8.02
CA THR A 551 -21.56 6.06 9.47
C THR A 551 -22.05 4.90 10.34
N GLN A 552 -22.97 4.06 9.84
CA GLN A 552 -23.39 2.82 10.50
C GLN A 552 -22.17 1.93 10.82
N HIS A 553 -21.30 1.72 9.84
CA HIS A 553 -20.11 0.89 10.00
C HIS A 553 -19.08 1.54 10.91
N VAL A 554 -18.89 2.87 10.81
CA VAL A 554 -18.00 3.61 11.72
C VAL A 554 -18.42 3.38 13.18
N ASN A 555 -19.73 3.43 13.47
CA ASN A 555 -20.28 3.12 14.80
C ASN A 555 -20.04 1.66 15.21
N TRP A 556 -20.16 0.70 14.29
CA TRP A 556 -19.84 -0.70 14.59
C TRP A 556 -18.37 -0.88 14.95
N TYR A 557 -17.44 -0.21 14.28
CA TYR A 557 -16.02 -0.28 14.63
C TYR A 557 -15.70 0.29 16.01
N ALA A 558 -16.40 1.34 16.46
CA ALA A 558 -16.30 1.82 17.84
C ALA A 558 -16.80 0.77 18.86
N GLN A 559 -17.88 0.06 18.52
CA GLN A 559 -18.39 -1.05 19.32
C GLN A 559 -17.43 -2.25 19.33
N TYR A 560 -16.82 -2.61 18.19
CA TYR A 560 -15.80 -3.67 18.12
C TYR A 560 -14.63 -3.36 19.05
N PHE A 561 -14.11 -2.13 18.99
CA PHE A 561 -13.01 -1.71 19.85
C PHE A 561 -13.41 -1.72 21.33
N SER A 562 -14.59 -1.20 21.67
CA SER A 562 -15.09 -1.20 23.03
C SER A 562 -15.27 -2.60 23.59
N ALA A 563 -15.90 -3.50 22.83
CA ALA A 563 -16.15 -4.89 23.23
C ALA A 563 -14.85 -5.69 23.39
N LEU A 564 -13.84 -5.42 22.57
CA LEU A 564 -12.53 -6.08 22.73
C LEU A 564 -11.78 -5.53 23.94
N THR A 565 -11.59 -4.21 24.00
CA THR A 565 -10.64 -3.55 24.91
C THR A 565 -11.21 -3.23 26.29
N GLY A 566 -12.54 -3.22 26.43
CA GLY A 566 -13.25 -2.77 27.62
C GLY A 566 -13.31 -1.24 27.77
N LYS A 567 -12.69 -0.47 26.87
CA LYS A 567 -12.74 1.00 26.86
C LYS A 567 -13.91 1.46 26.01
N THR A 568 -14.93 2.04 26.63
CA THR A 568 -16.06 2.66 25.90
C THR A 568 -15.55 3.83 25.06
N VAL A 569 -15.72 3.76 23.75
CA VAL A 569 -15.26 4.78 22.78
C VAL A 569 -16.34 5.14 21.77
N THR A 570 -16.28 6.36 21.23
CA THR A 570 -17.11 6.83 20.12
C THR A 570 -16.32 6.86 18.81
N PRO A 571 -16.98 7.08 17.64
CA PRO A 571 -16.27 7.36 16.38
C PRO A 571 -15.22 8.48 16.47
N GLU A 572 -15.49 9.53 17.22
CA GLU A 572 -14.58 10.67 17.42
C GLU A 572 -13.31 10.25 18.17
N ASP A 573 -13.42 9.35 19.15
CA ASP A 573 -12.26 8.79 19.85
C ASP A 573 -11.38 7.98 18.90
N LEU A 574 -11.98 7.21 17.97
CA LEU A 574 -11.23 6.47 16.95
C LEU A 574 -10.46 7.40 16.00
N LEU A 575 -11.08 8.53 15.63
CA LEU A 575 -10.43 9.57 14.84
C LEU A 575 -9.29 10.22 15.63
N LEU A 576 -9.46 10.49 16.92
CA LEU A 576 -8.42 11.04 17.77
C LEU A 576 -7.20 10.11 17.90
N MET A 577 -7.42 8.81 18.10
CA MET A 577 -6.35 7.79 18.08
C MET A 577 -5.55 7.86 16.78
N SER A 578 -6.25 8.00 15.66
CA SER A 578 -5.64 8.08 14.33
C SER A 578 -4.93 9.40 14.10
N GLU A 579 -5.48 10.51 14.57
CA GLU A 579 -4.90 11.85 14.44
C GLU A 579 -3.55 11.93 15.14
N ARG A 580 -3.41 11.31 16.33
CA ARG A 580 -2.13 11.17 17.04
C ARG A 580 -1.09 10.50 16.14
N VAL A 581 -1.40 9.31 15.63
CA VAL A 581 -0.43 8.49 14.87
C VAL A 581 -0.14 9.06 13.48
N TYR A 582 -1.15 9.61 12.79
CA TYR A 582 -0.97 10.25 11.50
C TYR A 582 -0.10 11.51 11.62
N THR A 583 -0.35 12.34 12.62
CA THR A 583 0.48 13.52 12.90
C THR A 583 1.90 13.10 13.32
N PHE A 584 2.03 12.05 14.13
CA PHE A 584 3.33 11.50 14.50
C PHE A 584 4.13 11.01 13.27
N GLN A 585 3.49 10.34 12.31
CA GLN A 585 4.17 9.96 11.07
C GLN A 585 4.58 11.18 10.24
N ARG A 586 3.77 12.26 10.17
CA ARG A 586 4.17 13.50 9.50
C ARG A 586 5.41 14.12 10.15
N LEU A 587 5.48 14.12 11.49
CA LEU A 587 6.67 14.53 12.25
C LEU A 587 7.86 13.61 11.97
N PHE A 588 7.63 12.31 11.81
CA PHE A 588 8.67 11.36 11.41
C PHE A 588 9.17 11.64 10.00
N ASN A 589 8.29 11.96 9.04
CA ASN A 589 8.76 12.43 7.74
C ASN A 589 9.65 13.67 7.87
N LEU A 590 9.29 14.62 8.73
CA LEU A 590 10.10 15.80 9.02
C LEU A 590 11.46 15.46 9.66
N LYS A 591 11.49 14.52 10.61
CA LYS A 591 12.72 14.00 11.23
C LYS A 591 13.69 13.45 10.16
N MET A 592 13.16 12.83 9.11
CA MET A 592 13.94 12.29 7.99
C MET A 592 14.25 13.33 6.89
N GLY A 593 13.96 14.61 7.11
CA GLY A 593 14.21 15.69 6.14
C GLY A 593 13.12 15.89 5.08
N PHE A 594 11.94 15.28 5.25
CA PHE A 594 10.79 15.39 4.36
C PHE A 594 9.63 16.15 5.05
N GLY A 595 8.37 15.92 4.66
CA GLY A 595 7.21 16.42 5.41
C GLY A 595 6.94 17.93 5.30
N ARG A 596 7.46 18.58 4.25
CA ARG A 596 7.22 20.00 3.92
C ARG A 596 6.33 20.17 2.70
N ARG A 597 5.83 21.39 2.46
CA ARG A 597 4.95 21.72 1.33
C ARG A 597 5.52 21.31 -0.03
N GLU A 598 6.82 21.47 -0.22
CA GLU A 598 7.50 21.09 -1.47
C GLU A 598 7.36 19.59 -1.78
N HIS A 599 7.32 18.76 -0.74
CA HIS A 599 7.19 17.30 -0.83
C HIS A 599 5.76 16.86 -1.16
N ASP A 600 4.78 17.75 -0.99
CA ASP A 600 3.38 17.52 -1.33
C ASP A 600 3.05 17.99 -2.76
N SER A 601 4.06 18.22 -3.61
CA SER A 601 3.90 18.52 -5.03
C SER A 601 3.66 17.25 -5.86
N LEU A 602 2.96 17.39 -6.99
CA LEU A 602 2.69 16.29 -7.92
C LEU A 602 3.33 16.58 -9.30
N PRO A 603 3.58 15.53 -10.11
CA PRO A 603 3.83 15.70 -11.55
C PRO A 603 2.61 16.34 -12.21
N TYR A 604 2.83 17.24 -13.18
CA TYR A 604 1.72 17.99 -13.79
C TYR A 604 0.69 17.07 -14.49
N ARG A 605 1.11 15.89 -14.98
CA ARG A 605 0.18 14.89 -15.53
C ARG A 605 -0.91 14.45 -14.56
N ALA A 606 -0.67 14.52 -13.25
CA ALA A 606 -1.70 14.23 -12.26
C ALA A 606 -2.81 15.31 -12.22
N MET A 607 -2.53 16.52 -12.72
CA MET A 607 -3.43 17.68 -12.66
C MET A 607 -4.04 18.05 -14.00
N GLY A 608 -3.39 17.73 -15.13
CA GLY A 608 -3.85 18.11 -16.46
C GLY A 608 -3.07 17.44 -17.60
N PRO A 609 -3.40 17.78 -18.86
CA PRO A 609 -2.72 17.26 -20.04
C PRO A 609 -1.32 17.88 -20.20
N VAL A 610 -0.27 17.07 -20.20
CA VAL A 610 1.12 17.55 -20.40
C VAL A 610 1.40 17.85 -21.87
N THR A 611 0.80 17.05 -22.75
CA THR A 611 1.14 17.03 -24.18
C THR A 611 -0.05 17.34 -25.08
N VAL A 612 0.24 17.60 -26.35
CA VAL A 612 -0.78 17.89 -27.39
C VAL A 612 -1.74 16.72 -27.51
N GLU A 613 -1.22 15.49 -27.56
CA GLU A 613 -2.02 14.29 -27.70
C GLU A 613 -2.97 14.08 -26.50
N GLU A 614 -2.49 14.39 -25.30
CA GLU A 614 -3.32 14.35 -24.09
C GLU A 614 -4.44 15.41 -24.13
N TYR A 615 -4.14 16.63 -24.56
CA TYR A 615 -5.16 17.69 -24.66
C TYR A 615 -6.20 17.34 -25.72
N GLU A 616 -5.76 16.95 -26.92
CA GLU A 616 -6.64 16.63 -28.05
C GLU A 616 -7.55 15.45 -27.74
N SER A 617 -7.09 14.48 -26.96
CA SER A 617 -7.91 13.34 -26.52
C SER A 617 -9.21 13.75 -25.82
N ARG A 618 -9.27 14.97 -25.25
CA ARG A 618 -10.44 15.53 -24.56
C ARG A 618 -10.61 17.03 -24.83
N ALA A 619 -10.31 17.48 -26.05
CA ALA A 619 -10.30 18.90 -26.40
C ALA A 619 -11.59 19.63 -26.03
N GLU A 620 -12.76 19.06 -26.34
CA GLU A 620 -14.05 19.64 -26.01
C GLU A 620 -14.23 19.86 -24.50
N ARG A 621 -13.83 18.87 -23.69
CA ARG A 621 -13.92 18.95 -22.23
C ARG A 621 -13.00 20.05 -21.69
N TYR A 622 -11.76 20.13 -22.19
CA TYR A 622 -10.78 21.12 -21.72
C TYR A 622 -11.13 22.54 -22.16
N ASP A 623 -11.57 22.73 -23.42
CA ASP A 623 -12.03 24.02 -23.92
C ASP A 623 -13.25 24.51 -23.13
N ARG A 624 -14.23 23.63 -22.88
CA ARG A 624 -15.39 23.95 -22.05
C ARG A 624 -14.99 24.38 -20.64
N GLN A 625 -14.04 23.71 -20.00
CA GLN A 625 -13.55 24.10 -18.69
C GLN A 625 -12.84 25.46 -18.71
N LEU A 626 -12.01 25.75 -19.71
CA LEU A 626 -11.37 27.07 -19.86
C LEU A 626 -12.40 28.19 -19.98
N VAL A 627 -13.47 27.97 -20.75
CA VAL A 627 -14.54 28.97 -20.94
C VAL A 627 -15.44 29.06 -19.70
N GLU A 628 -16.10 27.98 -19.31
CA GLU A 628 -17.19 28.00 -18.31
C GLU A 628 -16.66 28.15 -16.89
N LYS A 629 -15.54 27.50 -16.55
CA LYS A 629 -15.00 27.51 -15.19
C LYS A 629 -14.00 28.64 -14.96
N TYR A 630 -13.21 28.97 -15.98
CA TYR A 630 -12.11 29.92 -15.84
C TYR A 630 -12.32 31.25 -16.59
N GLY A 631 -13.43 31.40 -17.34
CA GLY A 631 -13.79 32.65 -18.01
C GLY A 631 -12.82 33.05 -19.13
N VAL A 632 -12.14 32.09 -19.75
CA VAL A 632 -11.14 32.34 -20.79
C VAL A 632 -11.81 32.45 -22.15
N ASP A 633 -11.55 33.54 -22.87
CA ASP A 633 -11.84 33.64 -24.30
C ASP A 633 -10.81 32.83 -25.11
N LEU A 634 -11.26 31.86 -25.89
CA LEU A 634 -10.40 30.97 -26.67
C LEU A 634 -10.08 31.50 -28.08
N ILE A 635 -10.71 32.60 -28.52
CA ILE A 635 -10.48 33.17 -29.85
C ILE A 635 -9.00 33.54 -30.02
N GLY A 636 -8.40 33.05 -31.11
CA GLY A 636 -6.99 33.33 -31.46
C GLY A 636 -5.95 32.62 -30.59
N LYS A 637 -6.34 31.78 -29.63
CA LYS A 637 -5.39 31.02 -28.79
C LYS A 637 -4.91 29.77 -29.51
N SER A 638 -3.58 29.59 -29.56
CA SER A 638 -2.98 28.34 -30.04
C SER A 638 -3.24 27.21 -29.04
N LEU A 639 -3.06 25.95 -29.47
CA LEU A 639 -3.17 24.80 -28.57
C LEU A 639 -2.15 24.87 -27.43
N THR A 640 -0.94 25.35 -27.70
CA THR A 640 0.10 25.58 -26.68
C THR A 640 -0.37 26.61 -25.63
N ASP A 641 -1.03 27.69 -26.05
CA ASP A 641 -1.59 28.68 -25.12
C ASP A 641 -2.67 28.07 -24.23
N LYS A 642 -3.55 27.24 -24.81
CA LYS A 642 -4.61 26.55 -24.08
C LYS A 642 -4.05 25.59 -23.02
N ILE A 643 -3.04 24.79 -23.38
CA ILE A 643 -2.36 23.89 -22.45
C ILE A 643 -1.69 24.69 -21.32
N ALA A 644 -0.99 25.78 -21.64
CA ALA A 644 -0.35 26.64 -20.64
C ALA A 644 -1.35 27.30 -19.68
N LEU A 645 -2.50 27.76 -20.18
CA LEU A 645 -3.57 28.31 -19.36
C LEU A 645 -4.18 27.24 -18.44
N MET A 646 -4.48 26.05 -18.98
CA MET A 646 -4.98 24.93 -18.18
C MET A 646 -4.01 24.59 -17.05
N ARG A 647 -2.70 24.54 -17.33
CA ARG A 647 -1.67 24.32 -16.32
C ARG A 647 -1.74 25.33 -15.18
N LYS A 648 -1.71 26.62 -15.53
CA LYS A 648 -1.76 27.71 -14.57
C LYS A 648 -2.96 27.58 -13.62
N PHE A 649 -4.16 27.31 -14.16
CA PHE A 649 -5.36 27.20 -13.33
C PHE A 649 -5.41 25.93 -12.46
N ARG A 650 -4.95 24.80 -12.99
CA ARG A 650 -4.95 23.52 -12.26
C ARG A 650 -3.94 23.50 -11.12
N GLU A 651 -2.74 24.02 -11.35
CA GLU A 651 -1.72 24.15 -10.30
C GLU A 651 -2.17 25.12 -9.20
N ALA A 652 -2.78 26.26 -9.58
CA ALA A 652 -3.33 27.21 -8.60
C ALA A 652 -4.42 26.59 -7.72
N ALA A 653 -5.35 25.82 -8.30
CA ALA A 653 -6.40 25.13 -7.55
C ALA A 653 -5.83 24.09 -6.56
N TYR A 654 -4.73 23.43 -6.94
CA TYR A 654 -4.07 22.48 -6.06
C TYR A 654 -3.34 23.17 -4.89
N GLU A 655 -2.69 24.31 -5.12
CA GLU A 655 -2.07 25.10 -4.05
C GLU A 655 -3.11 25.63 -3.06
N GLU A 656 -4.30 26.03 -3.54
CA GLU A 656 -5.43 26.43 -2.70
C GLU A 656 -5.94 25.24 -1.86
N LEU A 657 -6.07 24.06 -2.46
CA LEU A 657 -6.44 22.83 -1.75
C LEU A 657 -5.46 22.51 -0.62
N LYS A 658 -4.14 22.60 -0.87
CA LYS A 658 -3.13 22.38 0.17
C LYS A 658 -3.32 23.32 1.35
N ASN A 659 -3.56 24.60 1.10
CA ASN A 659 -3.82 25.59 2.16
C ASN A 659 -5.05 25.21 2.99
N ALA A 660 -6.14 24.85 2.31
CA ALA A 660 -7.39 24.47 2.94
C ALA A 660 -7.25 23.20 3.82
N VAL A 661 -6.48 22.21 3.37
CA VAL A 661 -6.26 20.96 4.11
C VAL A 661 -5.27 21.13 5.25
N TYR A 662 -4.15 21.87 5.06
CA TYR A 662 -3.20 22.14 6.14
C TYR A 662 -3.85 22.88 7.29
N LYS A 663 -4.68 23.87 7.01
CA LYS A 663 -5.45 24.59 8.03
C LYS A 663 -6.33 23.64 8.85
N ARG A 664 -7.06 22.74 8.19
CA ARG A 664 -7.93 21.74 8.85
C ARG A 664 -7.13 20.77 9.71
N ARG A 665 -5.96 20.35 9.25
CA ARG A 665 -5.06 19.45 9.98
C ARG A 665 -4.29 20.14 11.11
N GLY A 666 -4.44 21.46 11.31
CA GLY A 666 -3.66 22.21 12.31
C GLY A 666 -2.17 22.32 11.97
N TRP A 667 -1.83 22.37 10.68
CA TRP A 667 -0.48 22.49 10.17
C TRP A 667 -0.18 23.92 9.69
N THR A 668 1.09 24.28 9.66
CA THR A 668 1.57 25.53 9.06
C THR A 668 1.38 25.54 7.54
N ASN A 669 1.54 26.69 6.90
CA ASN A 669 1.49 26.80 5.42
C ASN A 669 2.62 26.02 4.71
N ASP A 670 3.68 25.68 5.44
CA ASP A 670 4.75 24.79 4.97
C ASP A 670 4.44 23.29 5.23
N GLY A 671 3.22 22.96 5.67
CA GLY A 671 2.77 21.59 5.87
C GLY A 671 3.38 20.89 7.09
N ILE A 672 3.88 21.65 8.06
CA ILE A 672 4.44 21.12 9.32
C ILE A 672 3.39 21.21 10.44
N PRO A 673 3.14 20.13 11.23
CA PRO A 673 2.29 20.19 12.42
C PRO A 673 2.67 21.32 13.39
N THR A 674 1.67 22.03 13.92
CA THR A 674 1.91 23.13 14.87
C THR A 674 2.22 22.64 16.29
N LEU A 675 2.91 23.45 17.10
CA LEU A 675 3.16 23.14 18.50
C LEU A 675 1.84 23.00 19.31
N ALA A 676 0.84 23.83 18.99
CA ALA A 676 -0.49 23.75 19.61
C ALA A 676 -1.17 22.40 19.32
N LEU A 677 -1.06 21.91 18.08
CA LEU A 677 -1.60 20.61 17.68
C LEU A 677 -0.94 19.47 18.44
N VAL A 678 0.40 19.40 18.48
CA VAL A 678 1.10 18.28 19.13
C VAL A 678 0.82 18.23 20.64
N ARG A 679 0.68 19.39 21.29
CA ARG A 679 0.25 19.49 22.70
C ARG A 679 -1.17 19.02 22.91
N ARG A 680 -2.12 19.41 22.05
CA ARG A 680 -3.51 18.93 22.09
C ARG A 680 -3.58 17.40 21.97
N LEU A 681 -2.71 16.83 21.14
CA LEU A 681 -2.67 15.40 20.87
C LEU A 681 -1.92 14.59 21.94
N GLY A 682 -1.15 15.25 22.82
CA GLY A 682 -0.31 14.59 23.82
C GLY A 682 0.89 13.85 23.21
N ILE A 683 1.40 14.34 22.08
CA ILE A 683 2.57 13.79 21.37
C ILE A 683 3.75 14.78 21.36
N ASP A 684 3.73 15.76 22.25
CA ASP A 684 4.76 16.78 22.45
C ASP A 684 5.94 16.25 23.26
N PHE A 685 6.43 15.06 22.90
CA PHE A 685 7.63 14.48 23.47
C PHE A 685 8.82 15.45 23.32
N PRO A 686 9.81 15.41 24.22
CA PRO A 686 10.93 16.38 24.20
C PRO A 686 11.65 16.47 22.85
N ASP A 687 11.85 15.33 22.17
CA ASP A 687 12.47 15.24 20.85
C ASP A 687 11.56 15.72 19.72
N VAL A 688 10.23 15.56 19.83
CA VAL A 688 9.25 16.17 18.92
C VAL A 688 9.24 17.69 19.04
N VAL A 689 9.25 18.22 20.27
CA VAL A 689 9.29 19.67 20.51
C VAL A 689 10.59 20.27 20.00
N GLU A 690 11.72 19.59 20.22
CA GLU A 690 13.01 20.00 19.66
C GLU A 690 13.00 19.98 18.12
N LEU A 691 12.45 18.93 17.50
CA LEU A 691 12.31 18.86 16.05
C LEU A 691 11.49 20.05 15.51
N LEU A 692 10.39 20.41 16.14
CA LEU A 692 9.58 21.56 15.73
C LEU A 692 10.35 22.88 15.87
N ARG A 693 11.10 23.06 16.96
CA ARG A 693 11.96 24.23 17.19
C ARG A 693 13.02 24.38 16.10
N GLN A 694 13.71 23.29 15.74
CA GLN A 694 14.71 23.25 14.66
C GLN A 694 14.12 23.64 13.31
N ASN A 695 12.83 23.35 13.11
CA ASN A 695 12.09 23.68 11.89
C ASN A 695 11.31 25.00 11.99
N ARG A 696 11.64 25.87 12.95
CA ARG A 696 11.07 27.22 13.16
C ARG A 696 9.56 27.23 13.43
N VAL A 697 9.05 26.16 14.04
CA VAL A 697 7.69 26.09 14.56
C VAL A 697 7.75 26.31 16.06
N THR A 698 7.65 27.58 16.47
CA THR A 698 7.60 28.00 17.88
C THR A 698 6.17 28.37 18.29
N ALA A 699 5.96 28.55 19.60
CA ALA A 699 4.67 28.77 20.26
C ALA A 699 3.78 29.81 19.59
#